data_AF-A0AAD8G9R0-F1
#
_entry.id   AF-A0AAD8G9R0-F1
#
_cell.length_a   1.000
_cell.length_b   1.000
_cell.length_c   1.000
_cell.angle_alpha   90.00
_cell.angle_beta   90.00
_cell.angle_gamma   90.00
#
_symmetry.space_group_name_H-M   'P 1'
#
loop_
_entity.id
_entity.type
_entity.pdbx_description
1 polymer ?
#
loop_
_entity_poly.entity_id
_entity_poly.type
_entity_poly.pdbx_seq_one_letter_code
_entity_poly.pdbx_strand_id
1 'polypeptide(L)'
;MMPYYAELVFDGKITDSMSFIIQSANLPIILTGDANNVIITNISITTDCSVTGQVAECRCQENYTWSGPVCTLYPQCCLNKTFCSISVSDDTPMCLPKKRVTVRGTFILPDTYTEDLNDINSTAYIALKQKVGDQLKIHFSDLNEFDCVKIISFRIYSSTGNIIVEFVMLMNAPFTNKMLLDRMENASSSLNGTMMTVNTTGIVQMAIKEGNGNVKSEDQVVITCTLEDNTVKPKWFLSQKGESLEILPGNGVEFGSLGPVYDITILKTSENWGGIYTCEFSQGSITHKGFKTLHVALLPDYIVGVANPQFPDCRENGVIQVNSTCSIKKSNETYTVKWTNAISNLKVTEEVYTASTTVNCAAVADDITVMCSFENIMGQVKSQDINISVIKGDDNVCPKEGDWPLTKSGKMAVLQCADTEVGTRTRKCGESKWEESLEDCIDRKLYEVLQNALKLSEGLGNPKEVVSNLLADLAKIENTSTQISAAALNASLYILTLITSASMKTNTTFSGDVLTEYVGRASSLLDPSLTKTWKESTNKASDFLQTIENFAKLAYANNGSFSKKFQNLELICSPILANKITEIQSAHAPVKMNVKINSPKATISTLAFFSLNSILPQNTMEGFGVNSKIQSITLVDAEPQGVEMQFQLENETSSKYKMMCVYWDFKANDGNGGWSGEGCRWDRQNSNLATSSCVCDHLTSFSVLMSKFPISLPWLDEIGYVGVGVSICSLMLCLIIEFLVWNSVVKSNISHFRHTALVNISLSLLIADCCFLSASFQGGKGGKLCLALAMAMHVSFLMMFFWMLCQSIMLLHQMIFLFQQLRKKIYLSFSFALGYLGPICIVIGTYMKNPNKYHSKDSCWLIYEGGINGSIFAFVLPVGIIVIINTFTLVVVISKLLRPSVSEGDKVDAKENVKSIMKAVIILTPVFGLTWALGFLTLIFDLPETFGAMAVHYSFSILNSFQVCTNDLIC
;
A
#
# COMPACT_ATOMS: atom_id res chain seq x y z
N MET A 1 18.33 -58.05 -23.91
CA MET A 1 19.53 -57.67 -24.69
C MET A 1 20.45 -56.85 -23.79
N MET A 2 21.62 -57.39 -23.44
CA MET A 2 22.66 -56.59 -22.78
C MET A 2 23.66 -56.14 -23.84
N PRO A 3 24.26 -54.94 -23.71
CA PRO A 3 25.31 -54.49 -24.59
C PRO A 3 26.55 -55.30 -24.25
N TYR A 4 26.99 -56.12 -25.20
CA TYR A 4 28.24 -56.84 -25.10
C TYR A 4 29.27 -56.08 -25.92
N TYR A 5 30.45 -55.93 -25.34
CA TYR A 5 31.58 -55.29 -26.00
C TYR A 5 32.53 -56.39 -26.44
N ALA A 6 32.99 -56.31 -27.69
CA ALA A 6 33.94 -57.25 -28.25
C ALA A 6 35.09 -56.45 -28.85
N GLU A 7 36.32 -56.90 -28.59
CA GLU A 7 37.50 -56.40 -29.27
C GLU A 7 37.69 -57.18 -30.57
N LEU A 8 37.97 -56.48 -31.66
CA LEU A 8 38.29 -57.08 -32.95
C LEU A 8 39.63 -56.52 -33.42
N VAL A 9 40.65 -57.39 -33.43
CA VAL A 9 42.01 -57.06 -33.88
C VAL A 9 42.24 -57.66 -35.25
N PHE A 10 42.71 -56.85 -36.21
CA PHE A 10 42.95 -57.25 -37.60
C PHE A 10 44.36 -56.88 -38.04
N ASP A 11 44.97 -57.70 -38.90
CA ASP A 11 46.26 -57.43 -39.54
C ASP A 11 46.07 -56.67 -40.87
N GLY A 12 47.01 -55.77 -41.21
CA GLY A 12 46.79 -54.59 -42.06
C GLY A 12 46.40 -54.84 -43.54
N LYS A 13 45.64 -53.85 -44.08
CA LYS A 13 45.07 -53.63 -45.44
C LYS A 13 43.55 -53.80 -45.60
N ILE A 14 42.82 -54.24 -44.58
CA ILE A 14 41.35 -54.49 -44.67
C ILE A 14 40.52 -53.54 -43.79
N THR A 15 41.14 -52.67 -42.99
CA THR A 15 40.46 -51.85 -41.96
C THR A 15 39.30 -50.99 -42.49
N ASP A 16 39.47 -50.29 -43.61
CA ASP A 16 38.39 -49.48 -44.19
C ASP A 16 37.23 -50.34 -44.70
N SER A 17 37.53 -51.50 -45.31
CA SER A 17 36.55 -52.46 -45.79
C SER A 17 35.82 -53.18 -44.66
N MET A 18 36.46 -53.39 -43.51
CA MET A 18 35.88 -54.13 -42.37
C MET A 18 34.81 -53.29 -41.66
N SER A 19 34.99 -51.98 -41.55
CA SER A 19 33.96 -51.08 -41.01
C SER A 19 32.67 -51.15 -41.83
N PHE A 20 32.80 -51.16 -43.17
CA PHE A 20 31.69 -51.35 -44.10
C PHE A 20 31.09 -52.76 -43.98
N ILE A 21 31.91 -53.80 -43.87
CA ILE A 21 31.45 -55.19 -43.70
C ILE A 21 30.62 -55.37 -42.42
N ILE A 22 31.09 -54.83 -41.29
CA ILE A 22 30.40 -54.90 -40.00
C ILE A 22 29.08 -54.12 -40.05
N GLN A 23 29.06 -52.93 -40.66
CA GLN A 23 27.83 -52.15 -40.86
C GLN A 23 26.86 -52.81 -41.87
N SER A 24 27.37 -53.61 -42.80
CA SER A 24 26.59 -54.36 -43.79
C SER A 24 26.19 -55.77 -43.34
N ALA A 25 26.46 -56.14 -42.08
CA ALA A 25 26.08 -57.45 -41.55
C ALA A 25 24.56 -57.64 -41.61
N ASN A 26 24.10 -58.80 -42.11
CA ASN A 26 22.68 -59.16 -42.09
C ASN A 26 22.23 -59.41 -40.64
N LEU A 27 21.65 -58.38 -40.03
CA LEU A 27 21.07 -58.43 -38.70
C LEU A 27 19.60 -58.87 -38.79
N PRO A 28 19.10 -59.70 -37.85
CA PRO A 28 19.78 -60.14 -36.63
C PRO A 28 20.68 -61.38 -36.80
N ILE A 29 21.80 -61.44 -36.06
CA ILE A 29 22.69 -62.61 -35.97
C ILE A 29 22.29 -63.43 -34.73
N ILE A 30 22.05 -64.73 -34.89
CA ILE A 30 21.70 -65.63 -33.78
C ILE A 30 22.93 -66.45 -33.38
N LEU A 31 23.42 -66.24 -32.17
CA LEU A 31 24.44 -67.06 -31.52
C LEU A 31 23.73 -68.15 -30.69
N THR A 32 23.85 -69.40 -31.11
CA THR A 32 23.31 -70.55 -30.37
C THR A 32 24.36 -71.08 -29.38
N GLY A 33 24.04 -71.10 -28.09
CA GLY A 33 24.85 -71.73 -27.03
C GLY A 33 24.00 -72.57 -26.08
N ASP A 34 24.64 -73.46 -25.31
CA ASP A 34 24.03 -74.58 -24.55
C ASP A 34 22.97 -74.20 -23.49
N ALA A 35 22.69 -72.92 -23.24
CA ALA A 35 21.66 -72.52 -22.29
C ALA A 35 20.80 -71.30 -22.69
N ASN A 36 21.10 -70.57 -23.77
CA ASN A 36 20.26 -69.46 -24.29
C ASN A 36 20.71 -69.03 -25.70
N ASN A 37 19.76 -68.73 -26.58
CA ASN A 37 20.05 -68.12 -27.89
C ASN A 37 20.27 -66.61 -27.71
N VAL A 38 21.45 -66.10 -28.09
CA VAL A 38 21.75 -64.66 -28.06
C VAL A 38 21.52 -64.09 -29.46
N ILE A 39 20.60 -63.14 -29.59
CA ILE A 39 20.27 -62.49 -30.86
C ILE A 39 20.93 -61.10 -30.87
N ILE A 40 21.90 -60.89 -31.76
CA ILE A 40 22.53 -59.60 -32.01
C ILE A 40 21.68 -58.86 -33.04
N THR A 41 21.05 -57.76 -32.65
CA THR A 41 20.18 -56.94 -33.54
C THR A 41 20.85 -55.69 -34.08
N ASN A 42 21.95 -55.25 -33.46
CA ASN A 42 22.70 -54.08 -33.87
C ASN A 42 24.19 -54.24 -33.52
N ILE A 43 25.08 -53.72 -34.36
CA ILE A 43 26.52 -53.66 -34.13
C ILE A 43 26.98 -52.24 -34.45
N SER A 44 27.66 -51.59 -33.50
CA SER A 44 28.23 -50.26 -33.68
C SER A 44 29.70 -50.25 -33.27
N ILE A 45 30.51 -49.48 -34.00
CA ILE A 45 31.92 -49.28 -33.70
C ILE A 45 32.02 -48.07 -32.78
N THR A 46 32.61 -48.23 -31.59
CA THR A 46 32.66 -47.16 -30.57
C THR A 46 34.07 -46.57 -30.42
N THR A 47 35.10 -47.41 -30.51
CA THR A 47 36.52 -47.04 -30.45
C THR A 47 37.23 -47.51 -31.72
N ASP A 48 38.09 -46.66 -32.27
CA ASP A 48 38.96 -46.96 -33.41
C ASP A 48 40.42 -46.80 -32.97
N CYS A 49 41.23 -47.86 -33.14
CA CYS A 49 42.60 -47.94 -32.62
C CYS A 49 43.59 -48.35 -33.71
N SER A 50 44.69 -47.61 -33.82
CA SER A 50 45.85 -47.96 -34.63
C SER A 50 46.95 -48.52 -33.74
N VAL A 51 47.30 -49.80 -33.91
CA VAL A 51 48.31 -50.46 -33.08
C VAL A 51 49.69 -50.37 -33.73
N THR A 52 50.66 -49.81 -33.01
CA THR A 52 52.08 -49.74 -33.43
C THR A 52 52.97 -50.28 -32.32
N GLY A 53 53.35 -51.56 -32.43
CA GLY A 53 54.15 -52.24 -31.39
C GLY A 53 53.34 -52.52 -30.12
N GLN A 54 53.80 -52.00 -28.97
CA GLN A 54 53.11 -52.15 -27.67
C GLN A 54 52.17 -50.98 -27.33
N VAL A 55 52.04 -49.99 -28.22
CA VAL A 55 51.20 -48.81 -28.02
C VAL A 55 50.11 -48.78 -29.07
N ALA A 56 48.86 -48.61 -28.62
CA ALA A 56 47.71 -48.36 -29.46
C ALA A 56 47.36 -46.87 -29.42
N GLU A 57 47.29 -46.23 -30.59
CA GLU A 57 46.76 -44.88 -30.74
C GLU A 57 45.27 -44.96 -31.09
N CYS A 58 44.43 -44.63 -30.13
CA CYS A 58 42.99 -44.82 -30.21
C CYS A 58 42.21 -43.50 -30.22
N ARG A 59 41.05 -43.49 -30.87
CA ARG A 59 40.06 -42.41 -30.87
C ARG A 59 38.65 -42.96 -30.64
N CYS A 60 37.79 -42.16 -30.01
CA CYS A 60 36.36 -42.45 -29.96
C CYS A 60 35.68 -41.99 -31.26
N GLN A 61 34.68 -42.76 -31.71
CA GLN A 61 33.79 -42.36 -32.82
C GLN A 61 32.95 -41.12 -32.45
N GLU A 62 32.38 -40.46 -33.47
CA GLU A 62 31.49 -39.30 -33.24
C GLU A 62 30.34 -39.69 -32.29
N ASN A 63 30.07 -38.84 -31.29
CA ASN A 63 29.14 -39.07 -30.18
C ASN A 63 29.58 -40.06 -29.08
N TYR A 64 30.83 -40.52 -29.05
CA TYR A 64 31.39 -41.34 -27.96
C TYR A 64 32.53 -40.63 -27.21
N THR A 65 32.80 -41.03 -25.97
CA THR A 65 33.86 -40.52 -25.08
C THR A 65 34.48 -41.65 -24.26
N TRP A 66 35.73 -41.47 -23.84
CA TRP A 66 36.46 -42.42 -23.00
C TRP A 66 35.69 -42.79 -21.73
N SER A 67 35.71 -44.09 -21.38
CA SER A 67 35.14 -44.58 -20.13
C SER A 67 35.94 -44.09 -18.91
N GLY A 68 35.28 -44.05 -17.75
CA GLY A 68 35.90 -43.61 -16.49
C GLY A 68 37.18 -44.39 -16.11
N PRO A 69 37.22 -45.73 -16.23
CA PRO A 69 38.44 -46.51 -16.02
C PRO A 69 39.60 -46.06 -16.92
N VAL A 70 39.34 -45.81 -18.21
CA VAL A 70 40.37 -45.32 -19.14
C VAL A 70 40.82 -43.90 -18.77
N CYS A 71 39.90 -43.00 -18.41
CA CYS A 71 40.29 -41.65 -17.93
C CYS A 71 41.10 -41.69 -16.62
N THR A 72 40.93 -42.72 -15.79
CA THR A 72 41.65 -42.85 -14.51
C THR A 72 43.08 -43.32 -14.74
N LEU A 73 43.27 -44.30 -15.63
CA LEU A 73 44.58 -44.82 -16.02
C LEU A 73 45.34 -43.85 -16.94
N TYR A 74 44.61 -43.12 -17.79
CA TYR A 74 45.15 -42.23 -18.82
C TYR A 74 44.47 -40.85 -18.82
N PRO A 75 44.76 -39.98 -17.83
CA PRO A 75 44.09 -38.68 -17.67
C PRO A 75 44.20 -37.75 -18.89
N GLN A 76 45.33 -37.82 -19.62
CA GLN A 76 45.60 -37.05 -20.83
C GLN A 76 44.60 -37.29 -21.97
N CYS A 77 43.91 -38.43 -21.96
CA CYS A 77 42.97 -38.81 -23.00
C CYS A 77 41.61 -38.12 -22.86
N CYS A 78 41.30 -37.64 -21.66
CA CYS A 78 40.04 -36.96 -21.36
C CYS A 78 40.20 -35.43 -21.33
N LEU A 79 41.41 -34.92 -21.61
CA LEU A 79 41.79 -33.50 -21.65
C LEU A 79 41.82 -32.92 -23.08
N ASN A 80 40.79 -33.23 -23.88
CA ASN A 80 40.54 -32.61 -25.19
C ASN A 80 41.52 -33.00 -26.33
N LYS A 81 42.13 -34.19 -26.27
CA LYS A 81 42.89 -34.77 -27.38
C LYS A 81 42.01 -35.66 -28.25
N THR A 82 42.12 -35.52 -29.57
CA THR A 82 41.42 -36.34 -30.58
C THR A 82 41.91 -37.79 -30.61
N PHE A 83 43.15 -38.03 -30.17
CA PHE A 83 43.80 -39.34 -30.12
C PHE A 83 44.43 -39.57 -28.75
N CYS A 84 44.37 -40.81 -28.27
CA CYS A 84 44.84 -41.27 -26.97
C CYS A 84 45.82 -42.43 -27.17
N SER A 85 47.02 -42.33 -26.61
CA SER A 85 48.00 -43.42 -26.62
C SER A 85 47.80 -44.31 -25.38
N ILE A 86 47.45 -45.58 -25.60
CA ILE A 86 47.11 -46.58 -24.57
C ILE A 86 48.02 -47.81 -24.75
N SER A 87 48.39 -48.46 -23.65
CA SER A 87 49.11 -49.75 -23.72
C SER A 87 48.20 -50.85 -24.24
N VAL A 88 48.71 -51.69 -25.15
CA VAL A 88 47.96 -52.86 -25.69
C VAL A 88 47.70 -53.92 -24.60
N SER A 89 48.39 -53.86 -23.45
CA SER A 89 48.25 -54.78 -22.33
C SER A 89 47.09 -54.48 -21.37
N ASP A 90 46.50 -53.29 -21.47
CA ASP A 90 45.46 -52.84 -20.54
C ASP A 90 44.06 -53.24 -21.05
N ASP A 91 43.10 -53.36 -20.13
CA ASP A 91 41.71 -53.67 -20.48
C ASP A 91 41.21 -52.79 -21.62
N THR A 92 40.49 -53.42 -22.55
CA THR A 92 40.05 -52.90 -23.84
C THR A 92 39.73 -51.39 -23.84
N PRO A 93 40.38 -50.58 -24.71
CA PRO A 93 40.09 -49.15 -24.79
C PRO A 93 38.62 -48.90 -25.18
N MET A 94 37.83 -48.48 -24.20
CA MET A 94 36.37 -48.45 -24.32
C MET A 94 35.84 -47.01 -24.39
N CYS A 95 35.18 -46.69 -25.49
CA CYS A 95 34.41 -45.47 -25.65
C CYS A 95 32.92 -45.73 -25.39
N LEU A 96 32.30 -44.88 -24.58
CA LEU A 96 30.88 -44.90 -24.22
C LEU A 96 30.15 -43.73 -24.89
N PRO A 97 28.85 -43.86 -25.22
CA PRO A 97 28.08 -42.74 -25.75
C PRO A 97 28.14 -41.51 -24.85
N LYS A 98 28.25 -40.32 -25.45
CA LYS A 98 28.29 -39.01 -24.75
C LYS A 98 26.99 -38.73 -24.00
N LYS A 99 25.85 -39.20 -24.52
CA LYS A 99 24.51 -38.95 -23.96
C LYS A 99 23.99 -40.18 -23.22
N ARG A 100 24.49 -40.45 -22.02
CA ARG A 100 23.91 -41.46 -21.14
C ARG A 100 22.72 -40.89 -20.37
N VAL A 101 21.62 -41.62 -20.42
CA VAL A 101 20.40 -41.29 -19.67
C VAL A 101 20.36 -42.14 -18.41
N THR A 102 20.23 -41.49 -17.26
CA THR A 102 20.03 -42.18 -15.99
C THR A 102 18.55 -42.15 -15.66
N VAL A 103 17.94 -43.32 -15.42
CA VAL A 103 16.54 -43.47 -14.99
C VAL A 103 16.53 -43.92 -13.55
N ARG A 104 16.14 -43.04 -12.63
CA ARG A 104 15.92 -43.38 -11.23
C ARG A 104 14.43 -43.57 -10.98
N GLY A 105 14.00 -44.78 -10.64
CA GLY A 105 12.60 -45.09 -10.42
C GLY A 105 12.32 -45.63 -9.03
N THR A 106 11.05 -45.53 -8.63
CA THR A 106 10.53 -46.09 -7.38
C THR A 106 9.24 -46.91 -7.58
N PHE A 107 9.18 -48.05 -6.91
CA PHE A 107 7.99 -48.93 -6.85
C PHE A 107 7.53 -49.14 -5.41
N ILE A 108 6.24 -49.37 -5.22
CA ILE A 108 5.68 -49.93 -4.00
C ILE A 108 5.36 -51.40 -4.26
N LEU A 109 5.93 -52.30 -3.46
CA LEU A 109 5.53 -53.71 -3.45
C LEU A 109 4.45 -53.94 -2.39
N PRO A 110 3.54 -54.90 -2.60
CA PRO A 110 2.51 -55.23 -1.62
C PRO A 110 3.07 -55.96 -0.39
N ASP A 111 4.29 -56.49 -0.49
CA ASP A 111 4.99 -57.19 0.57
C ASP A 111 5.26 -56.28 1.79
N THR A 112 5.16 -56.84 3.00
CA THR A 112 5.41 -56.14 4.27
C THR A 112 6.91 -55.90 4.47
N TYR A 113 7.28 -54.68 4.85
CA TYR A 113 8.66 -54.34 5.15
C TYR A 113 9.16 -55.04 6.42
N THR A 114 10.40 -55.53 6.38
CA THR A 114 11.10 -56.17 7.50
C THR A 114 12.48 -55.52 7.70
N GLU A 115 12.96 -55.41 8.94
CA GLU A 115 14.20 -54.66 9.27
C GLU A 115 15.48 -55.25 8.67
N ASP A 116 15.50 -56.56 8.38
CA ASP A 116 16.56 -57.27 7.68
C ASP A 116 16.81 -56.74 6.26
N LEU A 117 15.89 -55.96 5.67
CA LEU A 117 16.10 -55.24 4.41
C LEU A 117 17.02 -54.01 4.54
N ASN A 118 17.40 -53.60 5.76
CA ASN A 118 18.43 -52.58 5.97
C ASN A 118 19.86 -53.15 5.82
N ASP A 119 20.05 -54.47 5.99
CA ASP A 119 21.34 -55.12 5.84
C ASP A 119 21.51 -55.67 4.43
N ILE A 120 22.47 -55.09 3.69
CA ILE A 120 22.79 -55.45 2.29
C ILE A 120 23.23 -56.91 2.15
N ASN A 121 23.74 -57.53 3.23
CA ASN A 121 24.21 -58.91 3.26
C ASN A 121 23.14 -59.91 3.71
N SER A 122 21.93 -59.46 4.11
CA SER A 122 20.88 -60.36 4.56
C SER A 122 20.35 -61.22 3.40
N THR A 123 19.92 -62.44 3.71
CA THR A 123 19.32 -63.35 2.73
C THR A 123 18.05 -62.76 2.12
N ALA A 124 17.24 -62.04 2.92
CA ALA A 124 16.04 -61.35 2.46
C ALA A 124 16.37 -60.21 1.48
N TYR A 125 17.38 -59.38 1.79
CA TYR A 125 17.82 -58.30 0.90
C TYR A 125 18.34 -58.84 -0.43
N ILE A 126 19.21 -59.85 -0.40
CA ILE A 126 19.79 -60.45 -1.61
C ILE A 126 18.70 -61.09 -2.47
N ALA A 127 17.78 -61.85 -1.88
CA ALA A 127 16.67 -62.48 -2.59
C ALA A 127 15.73 -61.46 -3.23
N LEU A 128 15.35 -60.41 -2.50
CA LEU A 128 14.46 -59.37 -3.02
C LEU A 128 15.15 -58.52 -4.10
N LYS A 129 16.42 -58.16 -3.89
CA LYS A 129 17.25 -57.47 -4.89
C LYS A 129 17.35 -58.26 -6.18
N GLN A 130 17.54 -59.57 -6.10
CA GLN A 130 17.58 -60.44 -7.27
C GLN A 130 16.22 -60.52 -7.94
N LYS A 131 15.14 -60.79 -7.20
CA LYS A 131 13.75 -60.84 -7.72
C LYS A 131 13.38 -59.57 -8.49
N VAL A 132 13.59 -58.40 -7.89
CA VAL A 132 13.25 -57.12 -8.53
C VAL A 132 14.20 -56.80 -9.68
N GLY A 133 15.50 -57.04 -9.50
CA GLY A 133 16.50 -56.83 -10.54
C GLY A 133 16.25 -57.67 -11.80
N ASP A 134 15.83 -58.92 -11.64
CA ASP A 134 15.54 -59.82 -12.76
C ASP A 134 14.27 -59.41 -13.51
N GLN A 135 13.20 -59.01 -12.81
CA GLN A 135 11.99 -58.48 -13.47
C GLN A 135 12.29 -57.18 -14.24
N LEU A 136 13.05 -56.26 -13.66
CA LEU A 136 13.47 -55.05 -14.35
C LEU A 136 14.31 -55.38 -15.61
N LYS A 137 15.24 -56.33 -15.53
CA LYS A 137 15.99 -56.76 -16.72
C LYS A 137 15.09 -57.36 -17.80
N ILE A 138 14.09 -58.16 -17.44
CA ILE A 138 13.16 -58.77 -18.42
C ILE A 138 12.45 -57.69 -19.24
N HIS A 139 11.92 -56.65 -18.59
CA HIS A 139 11.09 -55.64 -19.26
C HIS A 139 11.85 -54.51 -19.96
N PHE A 140 13.10 -54.25 -19.54
CA PHE A 140 13.92 -53.15 -20.07
C PHE A 140 15.05 -53.59 -20.99
N SER A 141 15.48 -54.85 -20.94
CA SER A 141 16.63 -55.29 -21.72
C SER A 141 16.36 -55.40 -23.23
N ASP A 142 15.11 -55.34 -23.68
CA ASP A 142 14.79 -55.30 -25.12
C ASP A 142 14.82 -53.86 -25.69
N LEU A 143 14.98 -52.85 -24.85
CA LEU A 143 15.30 -51.51 -25.31
C LEU A 143 16.73 -51.52 -25.86
N ASN A 144 16.86 -51.20 -27.15
CA ASN A 144 18.15 -50.90 -27.74
C ASN A 144 18.83 -49.89 -26.81
N GLU A 145 20.04 -50.22 -26.35
CA GLU A 145 20.88 -49.34 -25.53
C GLU A 145 20.59 -49.32 -24.02
N PHE A 146 19.87 -50.31 -23.46
CA PHE A 146 19.92 -50.59 -22.01
C PHE A 146 21.35 -50.98 -21.59
N ASP A 147 21.94 -50.36 -20.56
CA ASP A 147 23.29 -50.71 -20.07
C ASP A 147 23.19 -51.64 -18.85
N CYS A 148 22.65 -51.12 -17.75
CA CYS A 148 22.50 -51.88 -16.53
C CYS A 148 21.37 -51.35 -15.63
N VAL A 149 20.94 -52.18 -14.68
CA VAL A 149 20.03 -51.81 -13.59
C VAL A 149 20.66 -52.14 -12.25
N LYS A 150 20.55 -51.20 -11.31
CA LYS A 150 21.04 -51.34 -9.94
C LYS A 150 19.92 -50.97 -8.97
N ILE A 151 19.60 -51.88 -8.06
CA ILE A 151 18.76 -51.58 -6.91
C ILE A 151 19.59 -50.79 -5.89
N ILE A 152 19.08 -49.62 -5.49
CA ILE A 152 19.73 -48.69 -4.58
C ILE A 152 19.43 -49.08 -3.13
N SER A 153 18.15 -49.24 -2.79
CA SER A 153 17.70 -49.51 -1.43
C SER A 153 16.26 -50.01 -1.38
N PHE A 154 15.87 -50.58 -0.24
CA PHE A 154 14.50 -50.86 0.14
C PHE A 154 14.13 -50.02 1.36
N ARG A 155 12.95 -49.41 1.35
CA ARG A 155 12.48 -48.53 2.44
C ARG A 155 11.04 -48.85 2.82
N ILE A 156 10.64 -48.53 4.05
CA ILE A 156 9.25 -48.69 4.49
C ILE A 156 8.38 -47.54 3.96
N TYR A 157 7.20 -47.86 3.43
CA TYR A 157 6.17 -46.87 3.14
C TYR A 157 5.34 -46.61 4.40
N SER A 158 5.54 -45.43 5.00
CA SER A 158 5.05 -45.10 6.36
C SER A 158 3.53 -45.22 6.53
N SER A 159 2.74 -45.06 5.47
CA SER A 159 1.27 -45.13 5.55
C SER A 159 0.71 -46.55 5.55
N THR A 160 1.38 -47.54 4.94
CA THR A 160 0.82 -48.91 4.78
C THR A 160 1.74 -50.02 5.27
N GLY A 161 3.01 -49.74 5.56
CA GLY A 161 4.01 -50.75 5.95
C GLY A 161 4.61 -51.54 4.77
N ASN A 162 4.27 -51.16 3.55
CA ASN A 162 4.73 -51.78 2.31
C ASN A 162 6.20 -51.46 2.00
N ILE A 163 6.85 -52.27 1.16
CA ILE A 163 8.23 -52.04 0.71
C ILE A 163 8.26 -51.06 -0.47
N ILE A 164 9.02 -49.97 -0.33
CA ILE A 164 9.44 -49.10 -1.43
C ILE A 164 10.76 -49.63 -1.98
N VAL A 165 10.81 -49.89 -3.28
CA VAL A 165 12.05 -50.22 -3.98
C VAL A 165 12.55 -48.99 -4.72
N GLU A 166 13.81 -48.63 -4.51
CA GLU A 166 14.48 -47.60 -5.30
C GLU A 166 15.54 -48.23 -6.19
N PHE A 167 15.55 -47.86 -7.46
CA PHE A 167 16.50 -48.38 -8.43
C PHE A 167 16.99 -47.29 -9.38
N VAL A 168 18.13 -47.55 -9.99
CA VAL A 168 18.73 -46.73 -11.04
C VAL A 168 19.05 -47.61 -12.23
N MET A 169 18.62 -47.18 -13.41
CA MET A 169 18.99 -47.78 -14.70
C MET A 169 19.84 -46.80 -15.49
N LEU A 170 20.82 -47.32 -16.20
CA LEU A 170 21.62 -46.57 -17.16
C LEU A 170 21.21 -46.99 -18.57
N MET A 171 20.96 -46.00 -19.40
CA MET A 171 20.58 -46.14 -20.81
C MET A 171 21.60 -45.35 -21.65
N ASN A 172 21.97 -45.90 -22.78
CA ASN A 172 22.99 -45.37 -23.68
C ASN A 172 22.40 -44.49 -24.81
N ALA A 173 21.07 -44.46 -24.98
CA ALA A 173 20.32 -43.53 -25.82
C ALA A 173 19.13 -42.87 -25.10
N PRO A 174 18.65 -41.71 -25.61
CA PRO A 174 17.34 -41.18 -25.27
C PRO A 174 16.21 -42.09 -25.78
N PHE A 175 15.08 -42.07 -25.08
CA PHE A 175 13.88 -42.85 -25.37
C PHE A 175 12.64 -41.96 -25.24
N THR A 176 11.51 -42.40 -25.81
CA THR A 176 10.25 -41.64 -25.70
C THR A 176 9.56 -41.87 -24.35
N ASN A 177 8.82 -40.87 -23.87
CA ASN A 177 8.05 -40.96 -22.62
C ASN A 177 7.06 -42.13 -22.64
N LYS A 178 6.42 -42.36 -23.79
CA LYS A 178 5.47 -43.46 -23.98
C LYS A 178 6.15 -44.82 -23.79
N MET A 179 7.35 -45.01 -24.34
CA MET A 179 8.11 -46.25 -24.17
C MET A 179 8.49 -46.46 -22.70
N LEU A 180 8.98 -45.42 -22.03
CA LEU A 180 9.36 -45.52 -20.62
C LEU A 180 8.16 -45.86 -19.72
N LEU A 181 7.02 -45.20 -19.91
CA LEU A 181 5.78 -45.47 -19.16
C LEU A 181 5.34 -46.93 -19.32
N ASP A 182 5.22 -47.40 -20.56
CA ASP A 182 4.76 -48.76 -20.85
C ASP A 182 5.68 -49.82 -20.20
N ARG A 183 7.00 -49.64 -20.26
CA ARG A 183 7.95 -50.58 -19.62
C ARG A 183 7.88 -50.53 -18.09
N MET A 184 7.73 -49.33 -17.54
CA MET A 184 7.60 -49.15 -16.09
C MET A 184 6.29 -49.76 -15.55
N GLU A 185 5.18 -49.58 -16.26
CA GLU A 185 3.88 -50.19 -15.89
C GLU A 185 3.95 -51.71 -15.97
N ASN A 186 4.46 -52.25 -17.07
CA ASN A 186 4.63 -53.70 -17.25
C ASN A 186 5.53 -54.31 -16.16
N ALA A 187 6.66 -53.68 -15.84
CA ALA A 187 7.54 -54.12 -14.77
C ALA A 187 6.92 -54.00 -13.37
N SER A 188 6.10 -52.97 -13.12
CA SER A 188 5.38 -52.86 -11.85
C SER A 188 4.32 -53.95 -11.72
N SER A 189 3.61 -54.25 -12.80
CA SER A 189 2.55 -55.26 -12.83
C SER A 189 3.08 -56.68 -12.59
N SER A 190 4.25 -57.03 -13.15
CA SER A 190 4.88 -58.34 -12.94
C SER A 190 5.38 -58.56 -11.51
N LEU A 191 5.58 -57.46 -10.77
CA LEU A 191 5.92 -57.47 -9.35
C LEU A 191 4.70 -57.33 -8.42
N ASN A 192 3.48 -57.29 -8.96
CA ASN A 192 2.24 -56.93 -8.24
C ASN A 192 2.34 -55.58 -7.51
N GLY A 193 3.25 -54.71 -7.96
CA GLY A 193 3.54 -53.42 -7.34
C GLY A 193 2.81 -52.27 -8.00
N THR A 194 2.95 -51.09 -7.42
CA THR A 194 2.45 -49.83 -7.97
C THR A 194 3.62 -48.88 -8.24
N MET A 195 3.68 -48.33 -9.45
CA MET A 195 4.68 -47.32 -9.82
C MET A 195 4.39 -46.02 -9.06
N MET A 196 5.43 -45.42 -8.46
CA MET A 196 5.30 -44.17 -7.72
C MET A 196 5.85 -42.99 -8.53
N THR A 197 7.16 -42.98 -8.79
CA THR A 197 7.80 -41.87 -9.53
C THR A 197 9.00 -42.37 -10.33
N VAL A 198 9.24 -41.77 -11.50
CA VAL A 198 10.45 -41.99 -12.30
C VAL A 198 11.08 -40.67 -12.68
N ASN A 199 12.32 -40.49 -12.28
CA ASN A 199 13.14 -39.35 -12.63
C ASN A 199 14.16 -39.77 -13.69
N THR A 200 14.28 -38.99 -14.75
CA THR A 200 15.36 -39.20 -15.75
C THR A 200 16.32 -38.03 -15.76
N THR A 201 17.60 -38.30 -15.99
CA THR A 201 18.62 -37.27 -16.19
C THR A 201 19.38 -37.56 -17.48
N GLY A 202 19.84 -36.52 -18.19
CA GLY A 202 20.60 -36.65 -19.45
C GLY A 202 19.78 -36.58 -20.74
N ILE A 203 18.43 -36.60 -20.67
CA ILE A 203 17.56 -36.33 -21.84
C ILE A 203 17.39 -34.83 -22.06
N VAL A 204 17.21 -34.07 -20.99
CA VAL A 204 17.02 -32.62 -21.04
C VAL A 204 18.33 -31.93 -21.40
N GLN A 205 18.33 -31.16 -22.48
CA GLN A 205 19.50 -30.40 -22.93
C GLN A 205 19.46 -29.00 -22.32
N MET A 206 20.44 -28.70 -21.47
CA MET A 206 20.63 -27.37 -20.90
C MET A 206 21.92 -26.73 -21.41
N ALA A 207 21.83 -25.45 -21.76
CA ALA A 207 22.97 -24.65 -22.19
C ALA A 207 22.91 -23.26 -21.58
N ILE A 208 24.09 -22.67 -21.36
CA ILE A 208 24.26 -21.27 -20.99
C ILE A 208 24.83 -20.62 -22.23
N LYS A 209 24.16 -19.58 -22.77
CA LYS A 209 24.57 -18.96 -24.03
C LYS A 209 25.94 -18.28 -23.95
N GLU A 210 26.38 -17.88 -22.76
CA GLU A 210 27.60 -17.12 -22.52
C GLU A 210 28.57 -17.84 -21.56
N GLY A 211 29.88 -17.72 -21.81
CA GLY A 211 30.92 -17.95 -20.80
C GLY A 211 31.23 -19.39 -20.37
N ASN A 212 30.71 -20.43 -21.04
CA ASN A 212 30.93 -21.84 -20.64
C ASN A 212 30.56 -22.15 -19.17
N GLY A 213 29.71 -21.31 -18.55
CA GLY A 213 29.33 -21.41 -17.14
C GLY A 213 30.04 -20.42 -16.21
N ASN A 214 31.05 -19.67 -16.66
CA ASN A 214 31.67 -18.58 -15.90
C ASN A 214 31.21 -17.24 -16.46
N VAL A 215 30.59 -16.41 -15.60
CA VAL A 215 30.00 -15.13 -16.00
C VAL A 215 30.46 -14.01 -15.07
N LYS A 216 30.52 -12.79 -15.60
CA LYS A 216 30.81 -11.58 -14.84
C LYS A 216 29.64 -11.23 -13.91
N SER A 217 29.92 -10.50 -12.83
CA SER A 217 28.89 -9.92 -11.96
C SER A 217 28.16 -8.80 -12.70
N GLU A 218 26.87 -8.65 -12.42
CA GLU A 218 25.95 -7.68 -13.02
C GLU A 218 25.67 -7.82 -14.53
N ASP A 219 26.26 -8.81 -15.18
CA ASP A 219 25.97 -9.14 -16.58
C ASP A 219 24.63 -9.90 -16.69
N GLN A 220 24.03 -9.84 -17.88
CA GLN A 220 22.82 -10.59 -18.22
C GLN A 220 23.19 -12.01 -18.66
N VAL A 221 22.45 -13.02 -18.21
CA VAL A 221 22.74 -14.42 -18.56
C VAL A 221 21.48 -15.15 -18.99
N VAL A 222 21.57 -15.84 -20.13
CA VAL A 222 20.46 -16.66 -20.65
C VAL A 222 20.79 -18.15 -20.51
N ILE A 223 19.93 -18.86 -19.79
CA ILE A 223 20.00 -20.31 -19.61
C ILE A 223 18.84 -20.94 -20.37
N THR A 224 19.16 -21.77 -21.35
CA THR A 224 18.17 -22.47 -22.19
C THR A 224 18.03 -23.91 -21.74
N CYS A 225 16.81 -24.42 -21.77
CA CYS A 225 16.43 -25.78 -21.47
C CYS A 225 15.51 -26.32 -22.56
N THR A 226 15.84 -27.50 -23.07
CA THR A 226 15.21 -28.09 -24.25
C THR A 226 14.89 -29.56 -24.00
N LEU A 227 13.68 -29.96 -24.35
CA LEU A 227 13.25 -31.35 -24.36
C LEU A 227 12.52 -31.60 -25.69
N GLU A 228 13.12 -32.45 -26.54
CA GLU A 228 12.52 -32.87 -27.81
C GLU A 228 11.16 -33.54 -27.53
N ASP A 229 10.14 -33.20 -28.33
CA ASP A 229 8.76 -33.70 -28.26
C ASP A 229 7.88 -33.30 -27.05
N ASN A 230 8.28 -32.32 -26.22
CA ASN A 230 7.45 -31.86 -25.09
C ASN A 230 6.95 -30.41 -25.23
N THR A 231 5.65 -30.19 -24.94
CA THR A 231 5.00 -28.86 -24.91
C THR A 231 4.69 -28.38 -23.50
N VAL A 232 5.01 -29.17 -22.48
CA VAL A 232 4.81 -28.81 -21.06
C VAL A 232 5.88 -27.83 -20.63
N LYS A 233 5.49 -26.75 -19.95
CA LYS A 233 6.42 -25.76 -19.39
C LYS A 233 7.26 -26.41 -18.27
N PRO A 234 8.59 -26.25 -18.29
CA PRO A 234 9.44 -26.77 -17.23
C PRO A 234 9.33 -25.92 -15.96
N LYS A 235 9.62 -26.55 -14.82
CA LYS A 235 9.95 -25.87 -13.57
C LYS A 235 11.46 -25.67 -13.47
N TRP A 236 11.85 -24.58 -12.85
CA TRP A 236 13.26 -24.22 -12.69
C TRP A 236 13.60 -24.16 -11.21
N PHE A 237 14.77 -24.68 -10.86
CA PHE A 237 15.27 -24.65 -9.50
C PHE A 237 16.73 -24.22 -9.48
N LEU A 238 17.12 -23.51 -8.43
CA LEU A 238 18.49 -23.15 -8.13
C LEU A 238 18.90 -23.80 -6.82
N SER A 239 19.94 -24.62 -6.86
CA SER A 239 20.51 -25.26 -5.68
C SER A 239 21.81 -24.57 -5.25
N GLN A 240 21.84 -24.13 -3.99
CA GLN A 240 22.95 -23.41 -3.36
C GLN A 240 23.09 -23.79 -1.89
N LYS A 241 24.34 -24.00 -1.43
CA LYS A 241 24.66 -24.22 0.00
C LYS A 241 23.81 -25.32 0.69
N GLY A 242 23.30 -26.30 -0.06
CA GLY A 242 22.45 -27.40 0.45
C GLY A 242 20.94 -27.15 0.38
N GLU A 243 20.50 -25.96 -0.01
CA GLU A 243 19.10 -25.61 -0.24
C GLU A 243 18.76 -25.61 -1.74
N SER A 244 17.51 -25.92 -2.09
CA SER A 244 17.02 -25.87 -3.47
C SER A 244 15.77 -24.99 -3.54
N LEU A 245 15.87 -23.87 -4.25
CA LEU A 245 14.81 -22.87 -4.36
C LEU A 245 14.18 -22.93 -5.75
N GLU A 246 12.85 -22.89 -5.82
CA GLU A 246 12.13 -22.75 -7.09
C GLU A 246 12.35 -21.33 -7.64
N ILE A 247 12.66 -21.23 -8.93
CA ILE A 247 12.81 -19.95 -9.64
C ILE A 247 11.44 -19.59 -10.23
N LEU A 248 10.93 -18.42 -9.87
CA LEU A 248 9.65 -17.88 -10.31
C LEU A 248 9.83 -16.48 -10.91
N PRO A 249 8.84 -15.96 -11.65
CA PRO A 249 8.91 -14.61 -12.21
C PRO A 249 9.17 -13.55 -11.12
N GLY A 250 10.22 -12.75 -11.30
CA GLY A 250 10.71 -11.81 -10.30
C GLY A 250 11.30 -10.53 -10.90
N ASN A 251 11.97 -9.72 -10.08
CA ASN A 251 12.72 -8.54 -10.53
C ASN A 251 14.09 -8.90 -11.14
N GLY A 252 14.63 -10.09 -10.83
CA GLY A 252 15.96 -10.53 -11.27
C GLY A 252 15.93 -11.52 -12.42
N VAL A 253 14.77 -12.09 -12.76
CA VAL A 253 14.64 -13.13 -13.79
C VAL A 253 13.37 -12.98 -14.62
N GLU A 254 13.53 -13.21 -15.93
CA GLU A 254 12.45 -13.27 -16.92
C GLU A 254 12.41 -14.66 -17.57
N PHE A 255 11.22 -15.08 -18.01
CA PHE A 255 10.98 -16.38 -18.64
C PHE A 255 10.66 -16.19 -20.12
N GLY A 256 11.40 -16.89 -20.98
CA GLY A 256 11.21 -16.94 -22.42
C GLY A 256 10.79 -18.33 -22.90
N SER A 257 10.15 -18.37 -24.07
CA SER A 257 9.87 -19.62 -24.77
C SER A 257 9.82 -19.41 -26.27
N LEU A 258 10.55 -20.21 -27.04
CA LEU A 258 10.54 -20.23 -28.50
C LEU A 258 10.49 -21.68 -29.00
N GLY A 259 9.29 -22.17 -29.32
CA GLY A 259 9.09 -23.57 -29.72
C GLY A 259 9.34 -24.54 -28.54
N PRO A 260 10.13 -25.62 -28.72
CA PRO A 260 10.48 -26.56 -27.65
C PRO A 260 11.60 -26.05 -26.72
N VAL A 261 12.11 -24.84 -26.96
CA VAL A 261 13.16 -24.20 -26.14
C VAL A 261 12.50 -23.28 -25.13
N TYR A 262 12.76 -23.54 -23.85
CA TYR A 262 12.41 -22.65 -22.75
C TYR A 262 13.68 -22.01 -22.21
N ASP A 263 13.63 -20.74 -21.86
CA ASP A 263 14.77 -20.04 -21.34
C ASP A 263 14.42 -19.20 -20.12
N ILE A 264 15.39 -19.06 -19.23
CA ILE A 264 15.37 -18.06 -18.18
C ILE A 264 16.49 -17.07 -18.45
N THR A 265 16.14 -15.79 -18.31
CA THR A 265 17.05 -14.68 -18.51
C THR A 265 17.25 -14.00 -17.17
N ILE A 266 18.44 -14.18 -16.60
CA ILE A 266 18.87 -13.49 -15.39
C ILE A 266 19.28 -12.09 -15.83
N LEU A 267 18.58 -11.08 -15.33
CA LEU A 267 18.76 -9.69 -15.77
C LEU A 267 20.07 -9.09 -15.26
N LYS A 268 20.46 -9.45 -14.03
CA LYS A 268 21.73 -9.07 -13.40
C LYS A 268 22.23 -10.20 -12.52
N THR A 269 23.40 -10.74 -12.83
CA THR A 269 24.03 -11.78 -12.01
C THR A 269 24.55 -11.22 -10.68
N SER A 270 24.35 -11.99 -9.61
CA SER A 270 24.80 -11.67 -8.25
C SER A 270 25.21 -12.97 -7.52
N GLU A 271 25.67 -12.88 -6.26
CA GLU A 271 25.96 -14.07 -5.44
C GLU A 271 24.76 -15.02 -5.37
N ASN A 272 23.54 -14.48 -5.31
CA ASN A 272 22.30 -15.25 -5.22
C ASN A 272 22.00 -16.07 -6.47
N TRP A 273 22.63 -15.80 -7.62
CA TRP A 273 22.40 -16.53 -8.86
C TRP A 273 23.48 -17.58 -9.18
N GLY A 274 24.56 -17.68 -8.39
CA GLY A 274 25.63 -18.66 -8.60
C GLY A 274 25.32 -20.03 -8.01
N GLY A 275 25.24 -21.10 -8.79
CA GLY A 275 24.86 -22.41 -8.26
C GLY A 275 24.54 -23.44 -9.34
N ILE A 276 23.81 -24.49 -8.94
CA ILE A 276 23.38 -25.55 -9.85
C ILE A 276 21.92 -25.29 -10.24
N TYR A 277 21.70 -25.02 -11.52
CA TYR A 277 20.38 -24.87 -12.11
C TYR A 277 19.83 -26.24 -12.49
N THR A 278 18.59 -26.49 -12.11
CA THR A 278 17.84 -27.69 -12.48
C THR A 278 16.61 -27.28 -13.27
N CYS A 279 16.44 -27.88 -14.45
CA CYS A 279 15.24 -27.71 -15.27
C CYS A 279 14.44 -29.02 -15.28
N GLU A 280 13.19 -28.98 -14.82
CA GLU A 280 12.35 -30.16 -14.61
C GLU A 280 11.09 -30.13 -15.48
N PHE A 281 10.93 -31.15 -16.34
CA PHE A 281 9.69 -31.41 -17.08
C PHE A 281 8.95 -32.57 -16.44
N SER A 282 7.80 -32.31 -15.82
CA SER A 282 6.98 -33.35 -15.17
C SER A 282 5.70 -33.63 -15.98
N GLN A 283 5.45 -34.90 -16.25
CA GLN A 283 4.23 -35.40 -16.90
C GLN A 283 3.78 -36.70 -16.21
N GLY A 284 2.68 -36.64 -15.45
CA GLY A 284 2.23 -37.76 -14.63
C GLY A 284 3.31 -38.17 -13.61
N SER A 285 3.69 -39.45 -13.60
CA SER A 285 4.72 -39.99 -12.69
C SER A 285 6.16 -39.84 -13.21
N ILE A 286 6.36 -39.33 -14.42
CA ILE A 286 7.71 -39.12 -15.00
C ILE A 286 8.14 -37.68 -14.86
N THR A 287 9.37 -37.46 -14.38
CA THR A 287 10.03 -36.16 -14.39
C THR A 287 11.38 -36.24 -15.07
N HIS A 288 11.60 -35.45 -16.12
CA HIS A 288 12.90 -35.31 -16.77
C HIS A 288 13.64 -34.10 -16.19
N LYS A 289 14.89 -34.30 -15.76
CA LYS A 289 15.71 -33.27 -15.14
C LYS A 289 16.97 -33.00 -15.96
N GLY A 290 17.24 -31.74 -16.23
CA GLY A 290 18.52 -31.23 -16.72
C GLY A 290 19.25 -30.49 -15.61
N PHE A 291 20.59 -30.48 -15.65
CA PHE A 291 21.41 -29.74 -14.69
C PHE A 291 22.47 -28.90 -15.40
N LYS A 292 22.74 -27.71 -14.89
CA LYS A 292 23.84 -26.86 -15.36
C LYS A 292 24.38 -25.97 -14.24
N THR A 293 25.69 -25.87 -14.10
CA THR A 293 26.32 -25.03 -13.08
C THR A 293 26.67 -23.66 -13.66
N LEU A 294 26.37 -22.61 -12.90
CA LEU A 294 26.75 -21.23 -13.18
C LEU A 294 27.65 -20.72 -12.05
N HIS A 295 28.83 -20.24 -12.41
CA HIS A 295 29.77 -19.55 -11.52
C HIS A 295 29.77 -18.06 -11.87
N VAL A 296 29.36 -17.24 -10.92
CA VAL A 296 29.37 -15.78 -11.06
C VAL A 296 30.66 -15.26 -10.42
N ALA A 297 31.48 -14.56 -11.20
CA ALA A 297 32.66 -13.88 -10.69
C ALA A 297 32.23 -12.61 -9.95
N LEU A 298 32.26 -12.63 -8.63
CA LEU A 298 31.64 -11.59 -7.81
C LEU A 298 32.45 -10.30 -7.83
N LEU A 299 31.77 -9.18 -7.60
CA LEU A 299 32.39 -7.93 -7.17
C LEU A 299 32.03 -7.69 -5.69
N PRO A 300 32.88 -7.01 -4.91
CA PRO A 300 32.51 -6.67 -3.54
C PRO A 300 31.24 -5.81 -3.52
N ASP A 301 30.21 -6.18 -2.74
CA ASP A 301 28.94 -5.43 -2.65
C ASP A 301 29.19 -3.95 -2.33
N TYR A 302 30.01 -3.70 -1.30
CA TYR A 302 30.51 -2.40 -0.92
C TYR A 302 31.92 -2.55 -0.35
N ILE A 303 32.69 -1.47 -0.41
CA ILE A 303 34.04 -1.40 0.15
C ILE A 303 34.02 -0.26 1.17
N VAL A 304 34.24 -0.57 2.44
CA VAL A 304 34.35 0.48 3.46
C VAL A 304 35.80 0.91 3.51
N GLY A 305 36.07 2.11 3.01
CA GLY A 305 37.37 2.75 3.07
C GLY A 305 37.46 3.69 4.26
N VAL A 306 38.34 3.41 5.22
CA VAL A 306 38.56 4.25 6.40
C VAL A 306 40.04 4.54 6.56
N ALA A 307 40.38 5.80 6.81
CA ALA A 307 41.73 6.20 7.22
C ALA A 307 41.82 6.32 8.73
N ASN A 308 42.95 5.93 9.31
CA ASN A 308 43.25 6.19 10.71
C ASN A 308 44.64 6.84 10.84
N PRO A 309 44.73 8.10 11.31
CA PRO A 309 43.62 9.02 11.60
C PRO A 309 42.85 9.47 10.33
N GLN A 310 41.53 9.67 10.44
CA GLN A 310 40.69 10.15 9.31
C GLN A 310 41.06 11.60 8.91
N PHE A 311 41.41 12.41 9.91
CA PHE A 311 41.80 13.80 9.75
C PHE A 311 43.16 14.03 10.42
N PRO A 312 44.28 13.85 9.71
CA PRO A 312 45.62 14.09 10.23
C PRO A 312 45.79 15.55 10.67
N ASP A 313 46.32 15.75 11.88
CA ASP A 313 46.50 17.08 12.47
C ASP A 313 47.90 17.64 12.15
N CYS A 314 47.98 18.48 11.12
CA CYS A 314 49.23 19.12 10.68
C CYS A 314 49.42 20.54 11.24
N ARG A 315 48.84 20.85 12.41
CA ARG A 315 49.14 22.10 13.13
C ARG A 315 50.57 22.12 13.66
N GLU A 316 51.19 20.95 13.86
CA GLU A 316 52.61 20.79 14.16
C GLU A 316 53.36 20.24 12.93
N ASN A 317 54.58 20.73 12.68
CA ASN A 317 55.41 20.24 11.57
C ASN A 317 55.89 18.81 11.88
N GLY A 318 55.55 17.86 11.01
CA GLY A 318 55.94 16.45 11.14
C GLY A 318 55.51 15.58 9.97
N VAL A 319 55.80 14.28 10.06
CA VAL A 319 55.29 13.26 9.14
C VAL A 319 54.31 12.39 9.91
N ILE A 320 53.04 12.38 9.50
CA ILE A 320 51.98 11.58 10.12
C ILE A 320 51.75 10.35 9.25
N GLN A 321 51.88 9.17 9.86
CA GLN A 321 51.52 7.92 9.19
C GLN A 321 50.00 7.74 9.26
N VAL A 322 49.37 7.51 8.11
CA VAL A 322 47.94 7.24 7.99
C VAL A 322 47.77 5.83 7.47
N ASN A 323 47.07 5.00 8.24
CA ASN A 323 46.74 3.65 7.82
C ASN A 323 45.36 3.69 7.16
N SER A 324 45.34 3.43 5.85
CA SER A 324 44.12 3.31 5.06
C SER A 324 43.68 1.85 5.01
N THR A 325 42.45 1.60 5.43
CA THR A 325 41.86 0.28 5.50
C THR A 325 40.70 0.18 4.53
N CYS A 326 40.69 -0.86 3.70
CA CYS A 326 39.54 -1.27 2.91
C CYS A 326 39.04 -2.60 3.42
N SER A 327 37.84 -2.61 4.00
CA SER A 327 37.15 -3.82 4.44
C SER A 327 36.01 -4.17 3.49
N ILE A 328 35.89 -5.45 3.17
CA ILE A 328 34.78 -6.00 2.38
C ILE A 328 34.01 -7.02 3.21
N LYS A 329 32.75 -7.26 2.84
CA LYS A 329 31.99 -8.40 3.35
C LYS A 329 32.68 -9.70 2.93
N LYS A 330 32.63 -10.71 3.80
CA LYS A 330 33.15 -12.05 3.50
C LYS A 330 32.58 -12.58 2.18
N SER A 331 33.45 -13.00 1.29
CA SER A 331 33.12 -13.50 -0.04
C SER A 331 33.87 -14.80 -0.33
N ASN A 332 33.28 -15.68 -1.12
CA ASN A 332 33.93 -16.91 -1.60
C ASN A 332 34.81 -16.65 -2.85
N GLU A 333 34.80 -15.42 -3.37
CA GLU A 333 35.62 -14.97 -4.49
C GLU A 333 37.04 -14.60 -4.04
N THR A 334 38.03 -14.89 -4.88
CA THR A 334 39.41 -14.51 -4.61
C THR A 334 39.77 -13.23 -5.35
N TYR A 335 39.87 -12.11 -4.61
CA TYR A 335 40.20 -10.81 -5.18
C TYR A 335 41.70 -10.52 -5.24
N THR A 336 42.13 -9.87 -6.32
CA THR A 336 43.44 -9.22 -6.40
C THR A 336 43.28 -7.75 -6.00
N VAL A 337 43.92 -7.32 -4.90
CA VAL A 337 43.78 -5.95 -4.37
C VAL A 337 44.97 -5.10 -4.80
N LYS A 338 44.68 -3.97 -5.47
CA LYS A 338 45.64 -2.95 -5.90
C LYS A 338 45.41 -1.66 -5.13
N TRP A 339 46.49 -0.96 -4.80
CA TRP A 339 46.43 0.33 -4.10
C TRP A 339 47.12 1.41 -4.94
N THR A 340 46.53 2.59 -4.97
CA THR A 340 47.09 3.79 -5.60
C THR A 340 47.40 4.82 -4.51
N ASN A 341 48.56 5.49 -4.58
CA ASN A 341 49.05 6.46 -3.58
C ASN A 341 49.32 5.88 -2.16
N ALA A 342 49.70 4.59 -2.07
CA ALA A 342 50.09 3.93 -0.81
C ALA A 342 51.42 3.16 -0.95
N ILE A 343 52.14 2.98 0.16
CA ILE A 343 53.56 2.59 0.17
C ILE A 343 53.75 1.07 0.34
N SER A 344 52.77 0.32 0.86
CA SER A 344 52.88 -1.14 1.02
C SER A 344 51.55 -1.85 1.33
N ASN A 345 51.33 -3.03 0.76
CA ASN A 345 50.21 -3.94 1.07
C ASN A 345 50.51 -4.74 2.36
N LEU A 346 49.80 -4.49 3.45
CA LEU A 346 49.77 -5.36 4.63
C LEU A 346 48.40 -6.06 4.65
N LYS A 347 48.36 -7.35 4.31
CA LYS A 347 47.15 -8.17 4.48
C LYS A 347 47.11 -8.65 5.92
N VAL A 348 46.16 -8.15 6.72
CA VAL A 348 46.04 -8.51 8.14
C VAL A 348 45.08 -9.69 8.33
N THR A 349 44.04 -9.81 7.48
CA THR A 349 43.08 -10.94 7.43
C THR A 349 42.47 -11.10 6.02
N GLU A 350 41.67 -12.14 5.76
CA GLU A 350 41.00 -12.34 4.44
C GLU A 350 39.96 -11.26 4.09
N GLU A 351 39.45 -10.53 5.08
CA GLU A 351 38.31 -9.60 4.96
C GLU A 351 38.72 -8.12 5.06
N VAL A 352 39.91 -7.85 5.63
CA VAL A 352 40.41 -6.50 5.90
C VAL A 352 41.78 -6.31 5.26
N TYR A 353 41.84 -5.35 4.33
CA TYR A 353 43.04 -5.01 3.58
C TYR A 353 43.54 -3.65 4.05
N THR A 354 44.79 -3.59 4.53
CA THR A 354 45.39 -2.35 5.02
C THR A 354 46.57 -1.94 4.16
N ALA A 355 46.64 -0.65 3.86
CA ALA A 355 47.80 -0.03 3.24
C ALA A 355 48.16 1.26 4.00
N SER A 356 49.46 1.52 4.11
CA SER A 356 49.95 2.70 4.81
C SER A 356 50.34 3.79 3.80
N THR A 357 49.96 5.02 4.10
CA THR A 357 50.42 6.23 3.39
C THR A 357 50.99 7.22 4.40
N THR A 358 51.91 8.09 3.97
CA THR A 358 52.54 9.08 4.84
C THR A 358 52.14 10.49 4.41
N VAL A 359 51.63 11.25 5.37
CA VAL A 359 51.28 12.67 5.19
C VAL A 359 52.44 13.49 5.70
N ASN A 360 53.14 14.18 4.78
CA ASN A 360 54.20 15.11 5.14
C ASN A 360 53.60 16.52 5.33
N CYS A 361 53.45 16.95 6.59
CA CYS A 361 52.85 18.25 6.92
C CYS A 361 53.68 19.45 6.43
N ALA A 362 54.95 19.25 6.05
CA ALA A 362 55.81 20.31 5.50
C ALA A 362 55.74 20.43 3.96
N ALA A 363 55.25 19.41 3.25
CA ALA A 363 55.29 19.34 1.79
C ALA A 363 53.90 19.23 1.13
N VAL A 364 52.89 18.76 1.86
CA VAL A 364 51.56 18.46 1.30
C VAL A 364 50.64 19.68 1.47
N ALA A 365 50.30 20.31 0.35
CA ALA A 365 49.40 21.46 0.31
C ALA A 365 47.91 21.09 0.26
N ASP A 366 47.54 19.84 -0.08
CA ASP A 366 46.14 19.46 -0.40
C ASP A 366 45.68 18.12 0.21
N ASP A 367 44.37 17.87 0.19
CA ASP A 367 43.73 16.61 0.61
C ASP A 367 44.31 15.42 -0.19
N ILE A 368 44.66 14.31 0.49
CA ILE A 368 45.22 13.10 -0.16
C ILE A 368 44.09 12.10 -0.39
N THR A 369 44.00 11.55 -1.60
CA THR A 369 43.11 10.44 -1.90
C THR A 369 43.91 9.15 -2.11
N VAL A 370 43.62 8.14 -1.29
CA VAL A 370 44.12 6.77 -1.45
C VAL A 370 43.00 5.93 -2.04
N MET A 371 43.29 5.20 -3.12
CA MET A 371 42.30 4.34 -3.77
C MET A 371 42.68 2.87 -3.57
N CYS A 372 41.73 2.06 -3.13
CA CYS A 372 41.86 0.60 -3.12
C CYS A 372 40.95 0.00 -4.20
N SER A 373 41.49 -0.92 -5.00
CA SER A 373 40.82 -1.53 -6.14
C SER A 373 40.84 -3.04 -6.01
N PHE A 374 39.67 -3.67 -6.08
CA PHE A 374 39.48 -5.11 -6.01
C PHE A 374 39.19 -5.64 -7.42
N GLU A 375 40.03 -6.53 -7.91
CA GLU A 375 39.88 -7.20 -9.21
C GLU A 375 39.46 -8.66 -9.03
N ASN A 376 38.38 -9.09 -9.69
CA ASN A 376 37.89 -10.47 -9.65
C ASN A 376 38.56 -11.38 -10.69
N ILE A 377 38.24 -12.67 -10.68
CA ILE A 377 38.81 -13.68 -11.61
C ILE A 377 38.49 -13.43 -13.10
N MET A 378 37.48 -12.60 -13.39
CA MET A 378 37.09 -12.20 -14.75
C MET A 378 37.63 -10.82 -15.14
N GLY A 379 38.50 -10.21 -14.30
CA GLY A 379 39.14 -8.92 -14.56
C GLY A 379 38.25 -7.70 -14.34
N GLN A 380 37.07 -7.85 -13.71
CA GLN A 380 36.25 -6.69 -13.31
C GLN A 380 36.86 -6.06 -12.06
N VAL A 381 36.91 -4.72 -12.05
CA VAL A 381 37.51 -3.95 -10.97
C VAL A 381 36.47 -3.07 -10.31
N LYS A 382 36.39 -3.12 -8.97
CA LYS A 382 35.62 -2.17 -8.16
C LYS A 382 36.57 -1.45 -7.20
N SER A 383 36.49 -0.13 -7.17
CA SER A 383 37.42 0.72 -6.41
C SER A 383 36.69 1.61 -5.42
N GLN A 384 37.38 1.96 -4.33
CA GLN A 384 36.90 2.90 -3.34
C GLN A 384 37.98 3.93 -3.03
N ASP A 385 37.57 5.21 -3.06
CA ASP A 385 38.40 6.33 -2.69
C ASP A 385 38.31 6.59 -1.18
N ILE A 386 39.47 6.77 -0.56
CA ILE A 386 39.64 7.15 0.84
C ILE A 386 40.24 8.55 0.85
N ASN A 387 39.39 9.54 1.16
CA ASN A 387 39.79 10.93 1.24
C ASN A 387 40.33 11.23 2.64
N ILE A 388 41.60 11.62 2.69
CA ILE A 388 42.32 12.01 3.91
C ILE A 388 42.42 13.53 3.89
N SER A 389 41.51 14.19 4.61
CA SER A 389 41.51 15.65 4.72
C SER A 389 42.39 16.09 5.87
N VAL A 390 43.38 16.94 5.58
CA VAL A 390 44.37 17.41 6.55
C VAL A 390 43.85 18.65 7.30
N ILE A 391 44.07 18.70 8.61
CA ILE A 391 43.77 19.86 9.47
C ILE A 391 45.01 20.77 9.52
N LYS A 392 44.80 22.07 9.25
CA LYS A 392 45.83 23.12 9.22
C LYS A 392 45.61 24.17 10.30
N GLY A 393 46.60 25.03 10.52
CA GLY A 393 46.66 26.06 11.58
C GLY A 393 45.34 26.75 11.92
N ASP A 394 44.75 27.45 10.94
CA ASP A 394 43.51 28.24 11.14
C ASP A 394 42.21 27.43 10.87
N ASP A 395 42.30 26.12 10.64
CA ASP A 395 41.11 25.31 10.38
C ASP A 395 40.25 25.15 11.66
N ASN A 396 38.97 25.46 11.53
CA ASN A 396 37.97 25.14 12.53
C ASN A 396 37.77 23.61 12.63
N VAL A 397 37.72 23.08 13.86
CA VAL A 397 37.60 21.63 14.12
C VAL A 397 36.56 21.33 15.19
N CYS A 398 35.91 20.19 15.06
CA CYS A 398 35.10 19.61 16.13
C CYS A 398 36.00 18.74 17.02
N PRO A 399 36.01 18.97 18.35
CA PRO A 399 36.84 18.20 19.27
C PRO A 399 36.40 16.74 19.33
N LYS A 400 37.32 15.85 19.73
CA LYS A 400 37.01 14.44 19.96
C LYS A 400 35.89 14.32 21.01
N GLU A 401 34.80 13.62 20.67
CA GLU A 401 33.63 13.41 21.54
C GLU A 401 33.26 11.92 21.55
N GLY A 402 33.54 11.22 22.66
CA GLY A 402 33.39 9.76 22.73
C GLY A 402 34.29 9.06 21.71
N ASP A 403 33.69 8.26 20.83
CA ASP A 403 34.37 7.55 19.74
C ASP A 403 34.57 8.41 18.48
N TRP A 404 33.95 9.59 18.41
CA TRP A 404 34.06 10.47 17.24
C TRP A 404 35.45 11.12 17.19
N PRO A 405 36.23 10.92 16.11
CA PRO A 405 37.58 11.46 16.00
C PRO A 405 37.56 12.98 15.80
N LEU A 406 38.71 13.62 16.05
CA LEU A 406 38.91 15.02 15.67
C LEU A 406 38.58 15.21 14.19
N THR A 407 37.70 16.16 13.87
CA THR A 407 37.12 16.30 12.52
C THR A 407 37.14 17.75 12.06
N LYS A 408 37.54 17.99 10.82
CA LYS A 408 37.57 19.32 10.20
C LYS A 408 36.15 19.86 9.96
N SER A 409 35.95 21.15 10.21
CA SER A 409 34.69 21.84 9.94
C SER A 409 34.24 21.68 8.48
N GLY A 410 32.95 21.40 8.28
CA GLY A 410 32.35 21.12 6.98
C GLY A 410 32.52 19.68 6.49
N LYS A 411 33.27 18.81 7.19
CA LYS A 411 33.47 17.40 6.83
C LYS A 411 32.62 16.46 7.70
N MET A 412 32.41 15.24 7.22
CA MET A 412 31.68 14.18 7.93
C MET A 412 32.65 13.13 8.45
N ALA A 413 32.52 12.78 9.73
CA ALA A 413 33.17 11.62 10.30
C ALA A 413 32.29 10.38 10.06
N VAL A 414 32.91 9.25 9.73
CA VAL A 414 32.23 7.97 9.50
C VAL A 414 32.78 6.93 10.46
N LEU A 415 31.92 6.25 11.20
CA LEU A 415 32.27 5.11 12.03
C LEU A 415 31.39 3.91 11.67
N GLN A 416 31.91 2.70 11.85
CA GLN A 416 31.09 1.50 11.74
C GLN A 416 30.12 1.40 12.92
N CYS A 417 28.98 0.75 12.71
CA CYS A 417 28.07 0.38 13.80
C CYS A 417 28.74 -0.64 14.75
N ALA A 418 28.13 -0.87 15.92
CA ALA A 418 28.62 -1.88 16.84
C ALA A 418 28.55 -3.28 16.23
N ASP A 419 29.33 -4.25 16.75
CA ASP A 419 29.42 -5.61 16.20
C ASP A 419 28.08 -6.36 16.06
N THR A 420 27.05 -5.94 16.81
CA THR A 420 25.69 -6.50 16.78
C THR A 420 24.81 -5.94 15.67
N GLU A 421 25.23 -4.87 15.02
CA GLU A 421 24.48 -4.12 14.00
C GLU A 421 25.25 -4.05 12.69
N VAL A 422 24.54 -3.80 11.60
CA VAL A 422 25.11 -3.64 10.26
C VAL A 422 24.81 -2.25 9.76
N GLY A 423 25.84 -1.54 9.30
CA GLY A 423 25.70 -0.20 8.73
C GLY A 423 26.85 0.73 9.13
N THR A 424 26.60 2.03 9.02
CA THR A 424 27.54 3.06 9.47
C THR A 424 26.81 4.17 10.22
N ARG A 425 27.49 4.78 11.18
CA ARG A 425 27.07 6.03 11.81
C ARG A 425 27.90 7.16 11.25
N THR A 426 27.25 8.25 10.85
CA THR A 426 27.90 9.43 10.30
C THR A 426 27.54 10.65 11.13
N ARG A 427 28.49 11.57 11.28
CA ARG A 427 28.26 12.82 12.01
C ARG A 427 28.99 13.96 11.32
N LYS A 428 28.26 15.04 11.05
CA LYS A 428 28.82 16.21 10.38
C LYS A 428 29.40 17.18 11.41
N CYS A 429 30.59 17.68 11.14
CA CYS A 429 31.17 18.79 11.89
C CYS A 429 30.72 20.10 11.23
N GLY A 430 29.90 20.89 11.93
CA GLY A 430 29.49 22.23 11.51
C GLY A 430 30.57 23.28 11.79
N GLU A 431 30.19 24.49 12.20
CA GLU A 431 31.12 25.55 12.63
C GLU A 431 31.74 25.22 14.01
N SER A 432 32.65 24.24 14.04
CA SER A 432 33.32 23.75 15.27
C SER A 432 32.40 23.11 16.32
N LYS A 433 31.16 22.77 15.94
CA LYS A 433 30.22 22.00 16.76
C LYS A 433 29.71 20.80 15.99
N TRP A 434 29.56 19.69 16.69
CA TRP A 434 28.96 18.50 16.14
C TRP A 434 27.47 18.69 15.89
N GLU A 435 27.01 18.32 14.70
CA GLU A 435 25.58 18.18 14.38
C GLU A 435 25.03 16.85 14.97
N GLU A 436 23.72 16.62 14.80
CA GLU A 436 23.10 15.33 15.15
C GLU A 436 23.74 14.19 14.35
N SER A 437 23.95 13.05 14.99
CA SER A 437 24.46 11.85 14.34
C SER A 437 23.36 11.18 13.53
N LEU A 438 23.68 10.83 12.29
CA LEU A 438 22.87 9.99 11.42
C LEU A 438 23.30 8.53 11.61
N GLU A 439 22.44 7.75 12.26
CA GLU A 439 22.65 6.33 12.50
C GLU A 439 21.87 5.51 11.47
N ASP A 440 22.59 4.91 10.52
CA ASP A 440 22.02 3.94 9.57
C ASP A 440 22.40 2.51 10.00
N CYS A 441 22.20 2.23 11.29
CA CYS A 441 22.51 0.94 11.90
C CYS A 441 21.24 0.09 11.99
N ILE A 442 21.30 -1.11 11.41
CA ILE A 442 20.20 -2.08 11.39
C ILE A 442 20.65 -3.31 12.19
N ASP A 443 19.77 -3.84 13.06
CA ASP A 443 20.02 -5.09 13.75
C ASP A 443 20.36 -6.22 12.76
N ARG A 444 21.37 -7.02 13.08
CA ARG A 444 21.87 -8.06 12.17
C ARG A 444 20.79 -9.08 11.77
N LYS A 445 19.87 -9.43 12.67
CA LYS A 445 18.77 -10.36 12.37
C LYS A 445 17.77 -9.72 11.42
N LEU A 446 17.48 -8.43 11.60
CA LEU A 446 16.60 -7.69 10.67
C LEU A 446 17.23 -7.58 9.28
N TYR A 447 18.54 -7.38 9.21
CA TYR A 447 19.28 -7.40 7.95
C TYR A 447 19.21 -8.77 7.26
N GLU A 448 19.32 -9.89 7.99
CA GLU A 448 19.17 -11.24 7.44
C GLU A 448 17.76 -11.47 6.85
N VAL A 449 16.70 -11.03 7.54
CA VAL A 449 15.32 -11.08 7.02
C VAL A 449 15.19 -10.26 5.74
N LEU A 450 15.79 -9.06 5.71
CA LEU A 450 15.83 -8.22 4.50
C LEU A 450 16.52 -8.92 3.32
N GLN A 451 17.65 -9.58 3.54
CA GLN A 451 18.34 -10.32 2.48
C GLN A 451 17.49 -11.47 1.93
N ASN A 452 16.75 -12.18 2.77
CA ASN A 452 15.85 -13.24 2.33
C ASN A 452 14.62 -12.69 1.57
N ALA A 453 14.08 -11.54 1.98
CA ALA A 453 13.03 -10.85 1.23
C ALA A 453 13.52 -10.34 -0.14
N LEU A 454 14.77 -9.89 -0.24
CA LEU A 454 15.39 -9.50 -1.51
C LEU A 454 15.49 -10.69 -2.47
N LYS A 455 15.99 -11.85 -2.01
CA LYS A 455 16.01 -13.09 -2.81
C LYS A 455 14.63 -13.45 -3.35
N LEU A 456 13.60 -13.38 -2.50
CA LEU A 456 12.22 -13.64 -2.91
C LEU A 456 11.77 -12.66 -4.01
N SER A 457 12.09 -11.38 -3.88
CA SER A 457 11.77 -10.35 -4.89
C SER A 457 12.52 -10.52 -6.22
N GLU A 458 13.73 -11.09 -6.18
CA GLU A 458 14.50 -11.41 -7.38
C GLU A 458 13.88 -12.57 -8.17
N GLY A 459 13.03 -13.39 -7.53
CA GLY A 459 12.37 -14.55 -8.11
C GLY A 459 12.86 -15.89 -7.53
N LEU A 460 13.62 -15.86 -6.43
CA LEU A 460 14.16 -17.07 -5.79
C LEU A 460 13.32 -17.48 -4.58
N GLY A 461 12.59 -18.58 -4.71
CA GLY A 461 11.72 -19.13 -3.68
C GLY A 461 10.24 -18.90 -3.95
N ASN A 462 9.40 -19.81 -3.46
CA ASN A 462 7.96 -19.75 -3.65
C ASN A 462 7.30 -18.85 -2.58
N PRO A 463 6.62 -17.75 -2.96
CA PRO A 463 6.00 -16.85 -1.99
C PRO A 463 4.99 -17.55 -1.05
N LYS A 464 4.33 -18.63 -1.49
CA LYS A 464 3.40 -19.39 -0.62
C LYS A 464 4.06 -20.01 0.60
N GLU A 465 5.34 -20.37 0.49
CA GLU A 465 6.08 -21.06 1.54
C GLU A 465 6.96 -20.09 2.34
N VAL A 466 7.63 -19.18 1.64
CA VAL A 466 8.66 -18.31 2.21
C VAL A 466 8.07 -17.15 3.02
N VAL A 467 6.94 -16.57 2.57
CA VAL A 467 6.38 -15.35 3.18
C VAL A 467 5.98 -15.57 4.64
N SER A 468 5.37 -16.71 4.96
CA SER A 468 4.98 -17.06 6.33
C SER A 468 6.18 -17.06 7.29
N ASN A 469 7.33 -17.58 6.84
CA ASN A 469 8.55 -17.62 7.64
C ASN A 469 9.16 -16.23 7.81
N LEU A 470 9.22 -15.43 6.74
CA LEU A 470 9.72 -14.05 6.79
C LEU A 470 8.91 -13.19 7.77
N LEU A 471 7.58 -13.31 7.75
CA LEU A 471 6.70 -12.57 8.66
C LEU A 471 6.89 -13.02 10.12
N ALA A 472 7.05 -14.32 10.36
CA ALA A 472 7.31 -14.86 11.68
C ALA A 472 8.69 -14.42 12.23
N ASP A 473 9.71 -14.33 11.40
CA ASP A 473 11.03 -13.86 11.81
C ASP A 473 11.03 -12.35 12.09
N LEU A 474 10.31 -11.57 11.27
CA LEU A 474 10.10 -10.14 11.54
C LEU A 474 9.35 -9.90 12.86
N ALA A 475 8.32 -10.73 13.14
CA ALA A 475 7.56 -10.68 14.38
C ALA A 475 8.43 -10.86 15.64
N LYS A 476 9.38 -11.80 15.60
CA LYS A 476 10.30 -12.06 16.72
C LYS A 476 11.18 -10.85 17.02
N ILE A 477 11.59 -10.12 15.99
CA ILE A 477 12.46 -8.94 16.12
C ILE A 477 11.67 -7.78 16.73
N GLU A 478 10.48 -7.46 16.19
CA GLU A 478 9.63 -6.36 16.68
C GLU A 478 9.28 -6.49 18.16
N ASN A 479 9.00 -7.71 18.64
CA ASN A 479 8.63 -7.95 20.04
C ASN A 479 9.79 -7.76 21.04
N THR A 480 11.04 -7.68 20.56
CA THR A 480 12.23 -7.60 21.43
C THR A 480 12.74 -6.16 21.57
N SER A 481 12.40 -5.26 20.63
CA SER A 481 12.87 -3.87 20.62
C SER A 481 11.88 -2.91 21.29
N THR A 482 12.32 -2.13 22.28
CA THR A 482 11.48 -1.12 22.96
C THR A 482 11.41 0.23 22.22
N GLN A 483 12.30 0.50 21.26
CA GLN A 483 12.23 1.61 20.31
C GLN A 483 12.74 1.20 18.92
N ILE A 484 12.01 1.57 17.87
CA ILE A 484 12.37 1.29 16.47
C ILE A 484 13.13 2.51 15.92
N SER A 485 14.38 2.31 15.49
CA SER A 485 15.18 3.35 14.84
C SER A 485 14.61 3.71 13.46
N ALA A 486 14.96 4.88 12.91
CA ALA A 486 14.54 5.26 11.56
C ALA A 486 15.02 4.25 10.49
N ALA A 487 16.23 3.71 10.66
CA ALA A 487 16.78 2.67 9.80
C ALA A 487 15.98 1.36 9.89
N ALA A 488 15.60 0.93 11.10
CA ALA A 488 14.78 -0.26 11.30
C ALA A 488 13.37 -0.09 10.71
N LEU A 489 12.74 1.08 10.85
CA LEU A 489 11.45 1.39 10.22
C LEU A 489 11.54 1.27 8.69
N ASN A 490 12.58 1.85 8.08
CA ASN A 490 12.78 1.79 6.63
C ASN A 490 13.04 0.37 6.15
N ALA A 491 13.83 -0.41 6.89
CA ALA A 491 14.10 -1.81 6.56
C ALA A 491 12.81 -2.65 6.60
N SER A 492 12.00 -2.52 7.66
CA SER A 492 10.72 -3.22 7.78
C SER A 492 9.73 -2.82 6.69
N LEU A 493 9.62 -1.53 6.37
CA LEU A 493 8.81 -1.03 5.26
C LEU A 493 9.22 -1.69 3.93
N TYR A 494 10.53 -1.73 3.68
CA TYR A 494 11.07 -2.27 2.45
C TYR A 494 10.86 -3.78 2.36
N ILE A 495 11.02 -4.52 3.46
CA ILE A 495 10.70 -5.96 3.53
C ILE A 495 9.24 -6.22 3.11
N LEU A 496 8.27 -5.48 3.68
CA LEU A 496 6.85 -5.63 3.33
C LEU A 496 6.60 -5.31 1.85
N THR A 497 7.29 -4.31 1.31
CA THR A 497 7.19 -3.92 -0.11
C THR A 497 7.75 -5.01 -1.03
N LEU A 498 8.90 -5.59 -0.69
CA LEU A 498 9.54 -6.68 -1.43
C LEU A 498 8.65 -7.93 -1.45
N ILE A 499 8.14 -8.35 -0.29
CA ILE A 499 7.20 -9.47 -0.15
C ILE A 499 5.96 -9.25 -1.04
N THR A 500 5.38 -8.06 -0.99
CA THR A 500 4.20 -7.70 -1.79
C THR A 500 4.48 -7.78 -3.27
N SER A 501 5.57 -7.16 -3.72
CA SER A 501 5.94 -7.13 -5.14
C SER A 501 6.18 -8.53 -5.72
N ALA A 502 6.88 -9.40 -4.98
CA ALA A 502 7.14 -10.79 -5.37
C ALA A 502 5.84 -11.61 -5.46
N SER A 503 4.95 -11.41 -4.49
CA SER A 503 3.67 -12.13 -4.43
C SER A 503 2.70 -11.66 -5.53
N MET A 504 2.69 -10.36 -5.84
CA MET A 504 1.91 -9.79 -6.95
C MET A 504 2.40 -10.31 -8.31
N LYS A 505 3.72 -10.34 -8.55
CA LYS A 505 4.29 -10.85 -9.81
C LYS A 505 3.93 -12.30 -10.10
N THR A 506 3.80 -13.11 -9.05
CA THR A 506 3.44 -14.54 -9.15
C THR A 506 1.93 -14.79 -9.04
N ASN A 507 1.12 -13.74 -8.84
CA ASN A 507 -0.31 -13.81 -8.50
C ASN A 507 -0.59 -14.81 -7.36
N THR A 508 0.25 -14.79 -6.34
CA THR A 508 0.18 -15.72 -5.21
C THR A 508 -0.89 -15.27 -4.22
N THR A 509 -1.92 -16.10 -4.04
CA THR A 509 -2.98 -15.85 -3.07
C THR A 509 -2.68 -16.42 -1.69
N PHE A 510 -3.07 -15.71 -0.62
CA PHE A 510 -2.82 -16.08 0.77
C PHE A 510 -4.09 -16.32 1.58
N SER A 511 -3.97 -17.19 2.60
CA SER A 511 -5.02 -17.42 3.60
C SER A 511 -5.15 -16.26 4.59
N GLY A 512 -6.25 -16.25 5.34
CA GLY A 512 -6.52 -15.23 6.35
C GLY A 512 -5.45 -15.09 7.43
N ASP A 513 -4.74 -16.18 7.78
CA ASP A 513 -3.69 -16.17 8.79
C ASP A 513 -2.46 -15.38 8.35
N VAL A 514 -2.02 -15.58 7.10
CA VAL A 514 -0.86 -14.85 6.53
C VAL A 514 -1.18 -13.38 6.35
N LEU A 515 -2.39 -13.05 5.87
CA LEU A 515 -2.86 -11.66 5.78
C LEU A 515 -2.93 -11.00 7.14
N THR A 516 -3.41 -11.72 8.15
CA THR A 516 -3.47 -11.26 9.55
C THR A 516 -2.07 -10.95 10.07
N GLU A 517 -1.10 -11.84 9.87
CA GLU A 517 0.27 -11.62 10.31
C GLU A 517 0.89 -10.41 9.59
N TYR A 518 0.72 -10.31 8.27
CA TYR A 518 1.21 -9.19 7.47
C TYR A 518 0.63 -7.85 7.93
N VAL A 519 -0.70 -7.76 8.08
CA VAL A 519 -1.37 -6.55 8.56
C VAL A 519 -1.00 -6.23 10.02
N GLY A 520 -0.74 -7.26 10.83
CA GLY A 520 -0.22 -7.08 12.18
C GLY A 520 1.12 -6.35 12.20
N ARG A 521 2.07 -6.74 11.35
CA ARG A 521 3.37 -6.06 11.20
C ARG A 521 3.20 -4.64 10.68
N ALA A 522 2.36 -4.45 9.67
CA ALA A 522 2.01 -3.11 9.19
C ALA A 522 1.40 -2.22 10.29
N SER A 523 0.60 -2.79 11.19
CA SER A 523 0.02 -2.05 12.32
C SER A 523 1.04 -1.60 13.35
N SER A 524 2.11 -2.38 13.57
CA SER A 524 3.22 -1.97 14.43
C SER A 524 3.92 -0.72 13.89
N LEU A 525 4.08 -0.62 12.56
CA LEU A 525 4.78 0.51 11.90
C LEU A 525 4.00 1.83 11.96
N LEU A 526 2.71 1.79 12.25
CA LEU A 526 1.85 2.96 12.44
C LEU A 526 1.75 3.42 13.90
N ASP A 527 2.64 2.96 14.78
CA ASP A 527 2.64 3.41 16.18
C ASP A 527 2.84 4.94 16.27
N PRO A 528 2.05 5.65 17.12
CA PRO A 528 2.17 7.10 17.27
C PRO A 528 3.57 7.60 17.63
N SER A 529 4.39 6.79 18.31
CA SER A 529 5.79 7.14 18.62
C SER A 529 6.64 7.38 17.37
N LEU A 530 6.30 6.78 16.24
CA LEU A 530 7.01 6.88 14.96
C LEU A 530 6.55 8.06 14.09
N THR A 531 5.54 8.82 14.52
CA THR A 531 4.95 9.92 13.74
C THR A 531 5.98 10.95 13.28
N LYS A 532 6.99 11.25 14.12
CA LYS A 532 8.08 12.18 13.77
C LYS A 532 8.90 11.65 12.59
N THR A 533 9.33 10.39 12.67
CA THR A 533 10.11 9.69 11.65
C THR A 533 9.37 9.61 10.31
N TRP A 534 8.06 9.33 10.35
CA TRP A 534 7.22 9.31 9.14
C TRP A 534 7.12 10.69 8.46
N LYS A 535 7.02 11.77 9.23
CA LYS A 535 6.91 13.14 8.70
C LYS A 535 8.22 13.68 8.13
N GLU A 536 9.35 13.20 8.60
CA GLU A 536 10.68 13.53 8.05
C GLU A 536 10.90 12.87 6.67
N SER A 537 10.17 11.80 6.36
CA SER A 537 10.23 11.13 5.07
C SER A 537 9.11 11.57 4.13
N THR A 538 9.46 12.26 3.05
CA THR A 538 8.50 12.55 1.97
C THR A 538 8.13 11.25 1.24
N ASN A 539 6.84 11.06 0.91
CA ASN A 539 6.25 10.00 0.07
C ASN A 539 6.11 8.60 0.68
N LYS A 540 6.92 8.22 1.67
CA LYS A 540 6.90 6.84 2.23
C LYS A 540 5.53 6.40 2.76
N ALA A 541 4.74 7.33 3.31
CA ALA A 541 3.40 7.02 3.80
C ALA A 541 2.41 6.65 2.68
N SER A 542 2.57 7.25 1.49
CA SER A 542 1.80 6.90 0.29
C SER A 542 2.20 5.52 -0.23
N ASP A 543 3.51 5.25 -0.31
CA ASP A 543 4.04 3.94 -0.74
C ASP A 543 3.62 2.82 0.22
N PHE A 544 3.65 3.08 1.52
CA PHE A 544 3.17 2.16 2.56
C PHE A 544 1.70 1.79 2.35
N LEU A 545 0.85 2.80 2.13
CA LEU A 545 -0.57 2.58 1.86
C LEU A 545 -0.74 1.68 0.63
N GLN A 546 -0.08 2.01 -0.48
CA GLN A 546 -0.13 1.23 -1.71
C GLN A 546 0.34 -0.21 -1.52
N THR A 547 1.43 -0.42 -0.77
CA THR A 547 1.99 -1.73 -0.47
C THR A 547 0.99 -2.61 0.28
N ILE A 548 0.27 -2.08 1.28
CA ILE A 548 -0.71 -2.87 2.02
C ILE A 548 -1.95 -3.14 1.17
N GLU A 549 -2.42 -2.17 0.38
CA GLU A 549 -3.53 -2.38 -0.55
C GLU A 549 -3.22 -3.47 -1.56
N ASN A 550 -2.02 -3.46 -2.13
CA ASN A 550 -1.60 -4.47 -3.09
C ASN A 550 -1.48 -5.85 -2.45
N PHE A 551 -1.01 -5.95 -1.21
CA PHE A 551 -1.01 -7.23 -0.51
C PHE A 551 -2.42 -7.73 -0.19
N ALA A 552 -3.35 -6.84 0.15
CA ALA A 552 -4.75 -7.20 0.40
C ALA A 552 -5.47 -7.73 -0.85
N LYS A 553 -5.07 -7.30 -2.06
CA LYS A 553 -5.56 -7.87 -3.34
C LYS A 553 -5.17 -9.34 -3.54
N LEU A 554 -4.22 -9.86 -2.75
CA LEU A 554 -3.80 -11.26 -2.81
C LEU A 554 -4.59 -12.14 -1.83
N ALA A 555 -5.68 -11.62 -1.25
CA ALA A 555 -6.46 -12.36 -0.28
C ALA A 555 -7.33 -13.46 -0.89
N TYR A 556 -7.43 -14.59 -0.19
CA TYR A 556 -8.30 -15.69 -0.57
C TYR A 556 -9.19 -16.12 0.61
N ALA A 557 -10.51 -15.95 0.45
CA ALA A 557 -11.51 -16.35 1.44
C ALA A 557 -12.36 -17.52 0.91
N ASN A 558 -12.02 -18.75 1.29
CA ASN A 558 -12.73 -19.94 0.83
C ASN A 558 -14.01 -20.27 1.62
N ASN A 559 -14.01 -20.05 2.95
CA ASN A 559 -15.06 -20.54 3.87
C ASN A 559 -15.44 -19.51 4.97
N GLY A 560 -15.95 -18.36 4.55
CA GLY A 560 -16.56 -17.38 5.47
C GLY A 560 -15.82 -16.05 5.58
N SER A 561 -16.49 -15.06 6.16
CA SER A 561 -15.91 -13.75 6.48
C SER A 561 -15.01 -13.84 7.71
N PHE A 562 -13.82 -13.25 7.65
CA PHE A 562 -12.95 -13.08 8.81
C PHE A 562 -12.65 -11.60 9.04
N SER A 563 -12.48 -11.23 10.32
CA SER A 563 -12.14 -9.87 10.73
C SER A 563 -11.12 -9.93 11.86
N LYS A 564 -10.08 -9.10 11.77
CA LYS A 564 -9.06 -8.94 12.80
C LYS A 564 -8.74 -7.47 13.02
N LYS A 565 -8.88 -7.03 14.27
CA LYS A 565 -8.46 -5.70 14.73
C LYS A 565 -7.07 -5.74 15.34
N PHE A 566 -6.27 -4.73 15.00
CA PHE A 566 -4.99 -4.39 15.61
C PHE A 566 -5.07 -2.99 16.24
N GLN A 567 -3.93 -2.48 16.73
CA GLN A 567 -3.87 -1.18 17.40
C GLN A 567 -4.14 0.00 16.45
N ASN A 568 -3.58 -0.05 15.23
CA ASN A 568 -3.62 1.05 14.26
C ASN A 568 -4.32 0.68 12.94
N LEU A 569 -4.61 -0.61 12.71
CA LEU A 569 -5.37 -1.10 11.56
C LEU A 569 -6.45 -2.13 11.96
N GLU A 570 -7.43 -2.32 11.08
CA GLU A 570 -8.34 -3.46 11.10
C GLU A 570 -8.45 -4.04 9.69
N LEU A 571 -8.38 -5.37 9.58
CA LEU A 571 -8.54 -6.12 8.33
C LEU A 571 -9.85 -6.88 8.38
N ILE A 572 -10.67 -6.74 7.33
CA ILE A 572 -11.90 -7.50 7.14
C ILE A 572 -11.84 -8.11 5.75
N CYS A 573 -12.01 -9.42 5.66
CA CYS A 573 -12.08 -10.13 4.39
C CYS A 573 -13.36 -10.95 4.33
N SER A 574 -14.10 -10.85 3.23
CA SER A 574 -15.37 -11.56 3.06
C SER A 574 -15.53 -12.10 1.64
N PRO A 575 -16.08 -13.31 1.46
CA PRO A 575 -16.50 -13.76 0.14
C PRO A 575 -17.80 -13.05 -0.27
N ILE A 576 -17.85 -12.55 -1.50
CA ILE A 576 -19.03 -11.91 -2.12
C ILE A 576 -19.53 -12.77 -3.28
N LEU A 577 -20.85 -12.83 -3.45
CA LEU A 577 -21.53 -13.43 -4.60
C LEU A 577 -22.12 -12.35 -5.51
N ALA A 578 -22.17 -12.65 -6.81
CA ALA A 578 -22.75 -11.76 -7.83
C ALA A 578 -24.13 -11.21 -7.43
N ASN A 579 -24.38 -9.94 -7.75
CA ASN A 579 -25.67 -9.25 -7.58
C ASN A 579 -26.26 -9.24 -6.15
N LYS A 580 -25.46 -9.50 -5.12
CA LYS A 580 -25.87 -9.38 -3.73
C LYS A 580 -25.20 -8.18 -3.08
N ILE A 581 -26.01 -7.25 -2.57
CA ILE A 581 -25.52 -6.19 -1.70
C ILE A 581 -25.01 -6.86 -0.41
N THR A 582 -23.72 -6.73 -0.16
CA THR A 582 -23.09 -7.28 1.05
C THR A 582 -22.78 -6.13 1.98
N GLU A 583 -23.55 -6.00 3.05
CA GLU A 583 -23.28 -5.01 4.09
C GLU A 583 -22.11 -5.49 4.94
N ILE A 584 -20.97 -4.80 4.82
CA ILE A 584 -19.81 -5.05 5.66
C ILE A 584 -19.85 -4.01 6.75
N GLN A 585 -19.89 -4.46 8.02
CA GLN A 585 -19.85 -3.60 9.19
C GLN A 585 -18.58 -3.89 9.96
N SER A 586 -17.74 -2.87 10.15
CA SER A 586 -16.71 -2.94 11.18
C SER A 586 -17.33 -2.60 12.54
N ALA A 587 -17.00 -3.40 13.56
CA ALA A 587 -17.43 -3.17 14.93
C ALA A 587 -16.68 -1.99 15.60
N HIS A 588 -15.59 -1.51 15.00
CA HIS A 588 -14.67 -0.55 15.62
C HIS A 588 -14.39 0.71 14.78
N ALA A 589 -14.80 0.70 13.52
CA ALA A 589 -14.90 1.84 12.61
C ALA A 589 -16.19 1.64 11.78
N PRO A 590 -17.37 2.00 12.30
CA PRO A 590 -18.66 1.61 11.75
C PRO A 590 -18.88 2.26 10.40
N VAL A 591 -18.37 1.59 9.38
CA VAL A 591 -18.65 1.87 7.99
C VAL A 591 -19.51 0.76 7.47
N LYS A 592 -20.60 1.20 6.84
CA LYS A 592 -21.49 0.34 6.08
C LYS A 592 -21.12 0.51 4.63
N MET A 593 -20.82 -0.61 4.00
CA MET A 593 -20.45 -0.65 2.59
C MET A 593 -21.48 -1.48 1.85
N ASN A 594 -21.95 -0.96 0.73
CA ASN A 594 -22.79 -1.69 -0.22
C ASN A 594 -22.02 -1.80 -1.52
N VAL A 595 -21.54 -3.01 -1.84
CA VAL A 595 -20.75 -3.28 -3.05
C VAL A 595 -21.54 -4.15 -4.02
N LYS A 596 -21.55 -3.76 -5.29
CA LYS A 596 -22.14 -4.54 -6.38
C LYS A 596 -21.05 -5.02 -7.34
N ILE A 597 -20.99 -6.33 -7.59
CA ILE A 597 -20.00 -6.97 -8.48
C ILE A 597 -20.66 -7.68 -9.66
N ASN A 598 -19.91 -7.75 -10.78
CA ASN A 598 -20.33 -8.44 -12.01
C ASN A 598 -19.80 -9.89 -12.12
N SER A 599 -18.89 -10.31 -11.22
CA SER A 599 -18.30 -11.67 -11.20
C SER A 599 -19.08 -12.64 -10.30
N PRO A 600 -19.13 -13.95 -10.62
CA PRO A 600 -19.92 -14.95 -9.88
C PRO A 600 -19.50 -15.11 -8.42
N LYS A 601 -18.20 -15.00 -8.14
CA LYS A 601 -17.60 -14.98 -6.81
C LYS A 601 -16.41 -14.02 -6.82
N ALA A 602 -16.26 -13.26 -5.75
CA ALA A 602 -15.09 -12.42 -5.51
C ALA A 602 -14.75 -12.42 -4.02
N THR A 603 -13.51 -12.09 -3.67
CA THR A 603 -13.14 -11.79 -2.28
C THR A 603 -13.00 -10.28 -2.15
N ILE A 604 -13.64 -9.70 -1.14
CA ILE A 604 -13.42 -8.30 -0.76
C ILE A 604 -12.49 -8.27 0.44
N SER A 605 -11.54 -7.34 0.41
CA SER A 605 -10.64 -7.05 1.52
C SER A 605 -10.72 -5.57 1.83
N THR A 606 -11.14 -5.27 3.06
CA THR A 606 -11.30 -3.93 3.60
C THR A 606 -10.25 -3.69 4.68
N LEU A 607 -9.52 -2.59 4.56
CA LEU A 607 -8.54 -2.11 5.53
C LEU A 607 -9.03 -0.80 6.11
N ALA A 608 -9.17 -0.72 7.43
CA ALA A 608 -9.44 0.53 8.13
C ALA A 608 -8.17 1.01 8.84
N PHE A 609 -7.73 2.23 8.55
CA PHE A 609 -6.54 2.85 9.13
C PHE A 609 -6.93 3.89 10.19
N PHE A 610 -6.46 3.73 11.42
CA PHE A 610 -6.84 4.62 12.52
C PHE A 610 -5.91 5.82 12.70
N SER A 611 -4.62 5.65 12.37
CA SER A 611 -3.55 6.63 12.65
C SER A 611 -2.91 7.22 11.37
N LEU A 612 -3.20 6.64 10.20
CA LEU A 612 -2.59 7.02 8.91
C LEU A 612 -2.89 8.47 8.49
N ASN A 613 -4.02 9.03 8.94
CA ASN A 613 -4.40 10.43 8.63
C ASN A 613 -3.37 11.47 9.11
N SER A 614 -2.59 11.13 10.13
CA SER A 614 -1.65 12.04 10.80
C SER A 614 -0.28 12.08 10.15
N ILE A 615 0.02 11.08 9.30
CA ILE A 615 1.32 10.88 8.62
C ILE A 615 1.25 11.06 7.11
N LEU A 616 0.07 10.96 6.48
CA LEU A 616 -0.06 11.28 5.06
C LEU A 616 0.26 12.77 4.80
N PRO A 617 0.91 13.09 3.67
CA PRO A 617 1.23 14.47 3.35
C PRO A 617 -0.07 15.28 3.23
N GLN A 618 -0.11 16.45 3.88
CA GLN A 618 -1.25 17.37 3.85
C GLN A 618 -1.35 18.14 2.52
N ASN A 619 -1.19 17.44 1.40
CA ASN A 619 -1.48 17.92 0.05
C ASN A 619 -3.00 17.98 -0.17
N THR A 620 -3.72 18.50 0.83
CA THR A 620 -5.16 18.70 0.83
C THR A 620 -5.50 19.90 -0.03
N MET A 621 -6.61 19.83 -0.74
CA MET A 621 -7.21 21.01 -1.37
C MET A 621 -7.33 22.13 -0.32
N GLU A 622 -6.83 23.33 -0.65
CA GLU A 622 -6.80 24.46 0.28
C GLU A 622 -8.18 24.66 0.93
N GLY A 623 -8.19 24.80 2.26
CA GLY A 623 -9.42 24.99 3.03
C GLY A 623 -10.16 23.72 3.44
N PHE A 624 -9.67 22.52 3.13
CA PHE A 624 -10.27 21.25 3.57
C PHE A 624 -9.39 20.47 4.56
N GLY A 625 -10.01 19.71 5.46
CA GLY A 625 -9.35 18.78 6.37
C GLY A 625 -10.05 17.42 6.40
N VAL A 626 -9.30 16.36 6.67
CA VAL A 626 -9.84 15.00 6.82
C VAL A 626 -10.70 14.93 8.07
N ASN A 627 -11.96 14.51 7.93
CA ASN A 627 -12.92 14.38 9.04
C ASN A 627 -13.47 12.95 9.19
N SER A 628 -12.78 11.96 8.62
CA SER A 628 -13.08 10.54 8.79
C SER A 628 -11.80 9.71 8.83
N LYS A 629 -11.87 8.48 9.36
CA LYS A 629 -10.80 7.49 9.21
C LYS A 629 -10.64 7.08 7.75
N ILE A 630 -9.41 6.73 7.36
CA ILE A 630 -9.08 6.31 6.00
C ILE A 630 -9.43 4.83 5.86
N GLN A 631 -10.15 4.49 4.79
CA GLN A 631 -10.54 3.12 4.51
C GLN A 631 -10.19 2.75 3.09
N SER A 632 -9.48 1.64 2.96
CA SER A 632 -9.19 1.05 1.66
C SER A 632 -10.08 -0.15 1.43
N ILE A 633 -10.61 -0.24 0.22
CA ILE A 633 -11.39 -1.38 -0.24
C ILE A 633 -10.72 -1.92 -1.48
N THR A 634 -10.42 -3.22 -1.46
CA THR A 634 -9.83 -3.93 -2.57
C THR A 634 -10.67 -5.16 -2.91
N LEU A 635 -10.70 -5.50 -4.19
CA LEU A 635 -11.48 -6.63 -4.68
C LEU A 635 -10.60 -7.52 -5.53
N VAL A 636 -10.72 -8.82 -5.30
CA VAL A 636 -9.94 -9.86 -5.97
C VAL A 636 -10.78 -10.43 -7.11
N ASP A 637 -10.22 -10.48 -8.32
CA ASP A 637 -10.81 -11.07 -9.54
C ASP A 637 -12.15 -10.47 -10.03
N ALA A 638 -12.46 -9.21 -9.68
CA ALA A 638 -13.57 -8.48 -10.32
C ALA A 638 -13.45 -6.95 -10.25
N GLU A 639 -14.26 -6.28 -11.07
CA GLU A 639 -14.45 -4.84 -11.04
C GLU A 639 -15.81 -4.46 -10.42
N PRO A 640 -15.87 -3.36 -9.65
CA PRO A 640 -17.09 -2.85 -9.05
C PRO A 640 -18.00 -2.20 -10.10
N GLN A 641 -19.32 -2.30 -9.94
CA GLN A 641 -20.31 -1.51 -10.71
C GLN A 641 -20.82 -0.27 -9.94
N GLY A 642 -20.14 0.08 -8.85
CA GLY A 642 -20.53 1.15 -7.93
C GLY A 642 -20.40 0.71 -6.48
N VAL A 643 -19.89 1.62 -5.66
CA VAL A 643 -19.62 1.41 -4.24
C VAL A 643 -20.28 2.54 -3.46
N GLU A 644 -21.24 2.19 -2.61
CA GLU A 644 -21.81 3.12 -1.65
C GLU A 644 -21.18 2.87 -0.29
N MET A 645 -20.66 3.93 0.33
CA MET A 645 -19.92 3.88 1.58
C MET A 645 -20.49 4.92 2.55
N GLN A 646 -20.80 4.49 3.76
CA GLN A 646 -21.22 5.39 4.83
C GLN A 646 -20.13 5.51 5.88
N PHE A 647 -19.54 6.70 6.00
CA PHE A 647 -18.46 6.98 6.93
C PHE A 647 -19.00 7.59 8.22
N GLN A 648 -18.50 7.13 9.36
CA GLN A 648 -18.65 7.86 10.62
C GLN A 648 -17.68 9.05 10.66
N LEU A 649 -18.21 10.21 11.03
CA LEU A 649 -17.43 11.45 11.09
C LEU A 649 -16.72 11.56 12.45
N GLU A 650 -15.48 12.07 12.43
CA GLU A 650 -14.67 12.25 13.63
C GLU A 650 -15.16 13.45 14.46
N ASN A 651 -15.71 14.47 13.79
CA ASN A 651 -16.43 15.58 14.41
C ASN A 651 -17.84 15.70 13.80
N GLU A 652 -18.86 15.87 14.67
CA GLU A 652 -20.24 16.16 14.27
C GLU A 652 -20.34 17.48 13.49
N THR A 653 -21.24 17.50 12.51
CA THR A 653 -21.22 18.52 11.46
C THR A 653 -22.38 19.50 11.59
N SER A 654 -22.10 20.80 11.50
CA SER A 654 -23.16 21.80 11.29
C SER A 654 -23.52 21.85 9.80
N SER A 655 -24.79 22.12 9.46
CA SER A 655 -25.26 22.37 8.07
C SER A 655 -24.50 23.49 7.35
N LYS A 656 -23.66 24.25 8.07
CA LYS A 656 -22.84 25.33 7.55
C LYS A 656 -21.55 24.88 6.85
N TYR A 657 -21.11 23.62 6.94
CA TYR A 657 -19.83 23.19 6.37
C TYR A 657 -19.99 22.37 5.07
N LYS A 658 -19.13 22.63 4.07
CA LYS A 658 -19.10 21.85 2.82
C LYS A 658 -18.38 20.52 3.02
N MET A 659 -19.00 19.42 2.57
CA MET A 659 -18.44 18.07 2.57
C MET A 659 -18.02 17.64 1.17
N MET A 660 -16.90 16.91 1.08
CA MET A 660 -16.45 16.26 -0.14
C MET A 660 -15.97 14.84 0.15
N CYS A 661 -16.47 13.89 -0.65
CA CYS A 661 -15.97 12.52 -0.67
C CYS A 661 -14.75 12.47 -1.59
N VAL A 662 -13.63 11.94 -1.07
CA VAL A 662 -12.37 11.88 -1.82
C VAL A 662 -11.72 10.53 -1.70
N TYR A 663 -10.83 10.25 -2.64
CA TYR A 663 -9.94 9.11 -2.63
C TYR A 663 -8.47 9.55 -2.74
N TRP A 664 -7.56 8.67 -2.34
CA TRP A 664 -6.14 8.87 -2.48
C TRP A 664 -5.68 8.47 -3.88
N ASP A 665 -5.28 9.44 -4.70
CA ASP A 665 -4.65 9.21 -6.00
C ASP A 665 -3.13 9.14 -5.81
N PHE A 666 -2.56 7.94 -6.03
CA PHE A 666 -1.12 7.69 -5.93
C PHE A 666 -0.30 8.39 -7.02
N LYS A 667 -0.90 8.79 -8.15
CA LYS A 667 -0.20 9.44 -9.27
C LYS A 667 -0.13 10.96 -9.14
N ALA A 668 -0.96 11.56 -8.29
CA ALA A 668 -0.97 13.00 -8.06
C ALA A 668 0.40 13.50 -7.52
N ASN A 669 0.69 14.79 -7.73
CA ASN A 669 1.89 15.47 -7.24
C ASN A 669 3.20 14.75 -7.61
N ASP A 670 3.42 14.47 -8.90
CA ASP A 670 4.63 13.79 -9.41
C ASP A 670 4.90 12.41 -8.77
N GLY A 671 3.83 11.68 -8.39
CA GLY A 671 3.92 10.38 -7.74
C GLY A 671 3.98 10.43 -6.20
N ASN A 672 3.85 11.61 -5.60
CA ASN A 672 3.86 11.77 -4.13
C ASN A 672 2.50 11.52 -3.47
N GLY A 673 1.45 11.37 -4.27
CA GLY A 673 0.09 11.13 -3.83
C GLY A 673 -0.69 12.40 -3.45
N GLY A 674 -2.02 12.32 -3.53
CA GLY A 674 -2.90 13.42 -3.15
C GLY A 674 -4.38 13.03 -3.11
N TRP A 675 -5.20 13.85 -2.43
CA TRP A 675 -6.64 13.65 -2.36
C TRP A 675 -7.34 14.15 -3.64
N SER A 676 -8.11 13.29 -4.30
CA SER A 676 -8.93 13.62 -5.47
C SER A 676 -10.40 13.30 -5.23
N GLY A 677 -11.30 14.13 -5.76
CA GLY A 677 -12.76 13.90 -5.71
C GLY A 677 -13.33 13.23 -6.96
N GLU A 678 -12.47 12.88 -7.93
CA GLU A 678 -12.92 12.30 -9.20
C GLU A 678 -13.60 10.93 -9.02
N GLY A 679 -14.74 10.72 -9.69
CA GLY A 679 -15.51 9.47 -9.56
C GLY A 679 -16.29 9.31 -8.24
N CYS A 680 -16.18 10.25 -7.30
CA CYS A 680 -16.89 10.22 -6.01
C CYS A 680 -17.88 11.38 -5.87
N ARG A 681 -19.08 11.08 -5.35
CA ARG A 681 -20.10 12.08 -5.02
C ARG A 681 -20.59 11.92 -3.60
N TRP A 682 -20.84 13.05 -2.94
CA TRP A 682 -21.46 13.07 -1.62
C TRP A 682 -22.98 12.96 -1.74
N ASP A 683 -23.56 11.99 -1.05
CA ASP A 683 -25.00 11.77 -0.98
C ASP A 683 -25.56 12.43 0.29
N ARG A 684 -26.01 13.68 0.14
CA ARG A 684 -26.61 14.47 1.23
C ARG A 684 -27.91 13.84 1.77
N GLN A 685 -28.67 13.10 0.96
CA GLN A 685 -29.97 12.56 1.38
C GLN A 685 -29.83 11.44 2.41
N ASN A 686 -28.79 10.62 2.26
CA ASN A 686 -28.46 9.52 3.18
C ASN A 686 -27.41 9.91 4.24
N SER A 687 -27.10 11.20 4.37
CA SER A 687 -26.15 11.74 5.36
C SER A 687 -26.86 12.37 6.56
N ASN A 688 -26.27 12.25 7.75
CA ASN A 688 -26.73 12.83 9.01
C ASN A 688 -25.60 13.61 9.70
N LEU A 689 -25.90 14.26 10.83
CA LEU A 689 -24.93 15.06 11.60
C LEU A 689 -23.64 14.31 11.97
N ALA A 690 -23.74 12.99 12.20
CA ALA A 690 -22.66 12.10 12.62
C ALA A 690 -22.17 11.13 11.52
N THR A 691 -22.84 11.07 10.35
CA THR A 691 -22.52 10.10 9.29
C THR A 691 -22.62 10.74 7.91
N SER A 692 -21.62 10.53 7.06
CA SER A 692 -21.62 10.99 5.67
C SER A 692 -21.69 9.82 4.70
N SER A 693 -22.64 9.86 3.75
CA SER A 693 -22.78 8.85 2.69
C SER A 693 -22.09 9.32 1.42
N CYS A 694 -21.26 8.45 0.84
CA CYS A 694 -20.50 8.69 -0.38
C CYS A 694 -20.78 7.59 -1.40
N VAL A 695 -20.95 7.97 -2.66
CA VAL A 695 -21.08 7.04 -3.78
C VAL A 695 -19.89 7.24 -4.71
N CYS A 696 -19.09 6.20 -4.90
CA CYS A 696 -17.93 6.20 -5.78
C CYS A 696 -18.05 5.09 -6.84
N ASP A 697 -17.42 5.28 -8.00
CA ASP A 697 -17.42 4.33 -9.12
C ASP A 697 -16.17 3.44 -9.20
N HIS A 698 -15.17 3.66 -8.35
CA HIS A 698 -13.94 2.88 -8.27
C HIS A 698 -13.67 2.33 -6.86
N LEU A 699 -12.59 1.55 -6.71
CA LEU A 699 -12.14 0.94 -5.45
C LEU A 699 -10.71 1.41 -5.14
N THR A 700 -10.57 2.25 -4.12
CA THR A 700 -9.31 2.86 -3.68
C THR A 700 -9.36 3.14 -2.16
N SER A 701 -8.38 3.87 -1.63
CA SER A 701 -8.43 4.44 -0.27
C SER A 701 -9.28 5.70 -0.21
N PHE A 702 -10.37 5.66 0.55
CA PHE A 702 -11.36 6.73 0.66
C PHE A 702 -11.32 7.45 2.00
N SER A 703 -11.73 8.73 1.98
CA SER A 703 -11.97 9.56 3.15
C SER A 703 -12.99 10.67 2.87
N VAL A 704 -13.52 11.29 3.92
CA VAL A 704 -14.40 12.46 3.83
C VAL A 704 -13.64 13.70 4.29
N LEU A 705 -13.55 14.69 3.40
CA LEU A 705 -13.02 16.01 3.71
C LEU A 705 -14.15 16.95 4.14
N MET A 706 -13.91 17.73 5.19
CA MET A 706 -14.77 18.81 5.66
C MET A 706 -14.06 20.16 5.44
N SER A 707 -14.82 21.15 4.96
CA SER A 707 -14.33 22.53 4.87
C SER A 707 -13.97 23.06 6.26
N LYS A 708 -12.81 23.70 6.36
CA LYS A 708 -12.34 24.39 7.57
C LYS A 708 -13.16 25.64 7.90
N PHE A 709 -13.91 26.17 6.91
CA PHE A 709 -14.72 27.37 7.02
C PHE A 709 -16.18 27.12 6.61
N PRO A 710 -17.16 27.81 7.22
CA PRO A 710 -18.56 27.69 6.84
C PRO A 710 -18.83 28.30 5.45
N ILE A 711 -19.89 27.83 4.78
CA ILE A 711 -20.38 28.32 3.49
C ILE A 711 -20.84 29.77 3.66
N SER A 712 -20.18 30.72 3.00
CA SER A 712 -20.56 32.13 2.96
C SER A 712 -21.31 32.46 1.67
N LEU A 713 -22.48 33.09 1.79
CA LEU A 713 -23.18 33.68 0.64
C LEU A 713 -22.49 35.00 0.28
N PRO A 714 -22.11 35.24 -0.99
CA PRO A 714 -21.41 36.46 -1.38
C PRO A 714 -22.18 37.73 -0.97
N TRP A 715 -21.53 38.65 -0.27
CA TRP A 715 -22.00 40.03 -0.05
C TRP A 715 -23.24 40.16 0.87
N LEU A 716 -23.78 39.07 1.42
CA LEU A 716 -24.95 39.11 2.29
C LEU A 716 -24.65 39.81 3.62
N ASP A 717 -23.47 39.56 4.20
CA ASP A 717 -23.04 40.20 5.46
C ASP A 717 -22.81 41.71 5.27
N GLU A 718 -22.21 42.12 4.14
CA GLU A 718 -21.99 43.52 3.78
C GLU A 718 -23.30 44.28 3.60
N ILE A 719 -24.28 43.68 2.90
CA ILE A 719 -25.63 44.24 2.74
C ILE A 719 -26.33 44.32 4.11
N GLY A 720 -26.14 43.32 4.98
CA GLY A 720 -26.68 43.29 6.33
C GLY A 720 -26.16 44.44 7.19
N TYR A 721 -24.85 44.69 7.21
CA TYR A 721 -24.26 45.78 7.99
C TYR A 721 -24.67 47.17 7.48
N VAL A 722 -24.70 47.37 6.16
CA VAL A 722 -25.18 48.62 5.58
C VAL A 722 -26.66 48.84 5.89
N GLY A 723 -27.49 47.80 5.79
CA GLY A 723 -28.92 47.84 6.11
C GLY A 723 -29.18 48.20 7.58
N VAL A 724 -28.47 47.57 8.52
CA VAL A 724 -28.57 47.88 9.96
C VAL A 724 -28.08 49.31 10.26
N GLY A 725 -27.01 49.77 9.60
CA GLY A 725 -26.52 51.15 9.76
C GLY A 725 -27.54 52.21 9.32
N VAL A 726 -28.20 51.99 8.19
CA VAL A 726 -29.29 52.85 7.71
C VAL A 726 -30.47 52.80 8.70
N SER A 727 -30.84 51.61 9.17
CA SER A 727 -31.92 51.40 10.15
C SER A 727 -31.75 52.27 11.42
N ILE A 728 -30.55 52.24 12.02
CA ILE A 728 -30.26 53.01 13.23
C ILE A 728 -30.44 54.52 12.99
N CYS A 729 -29.97 55.03 11.85
CA CYS A 729 -30.10 56.45 11.50
C CYS A 729 -31.57 56.86 11.34
N SER A 730 -32.36 56.04 10.65
CA SER A 730 -33.80 56.26 10.50
C SER A 730 -34.54 56.27 11.84
N LEU A 731 -34.33 55.24 12.68
CA LEU A 731 -35.02 55.11 13.96
C LEU A 731 -34.71 56.28 14.91
N MET A 732 -33.45 56.75 14.91
CA MET A 732 -33.08 57.96 15.65
C MET A 732 -33.84 59.19 15.14
N LEU A 733 -33.95 59.35 13.81
CA LEU A 733 -34.69 60.45 13.20
C LEU A 733 -36.19 60.39 13.51
N CYS A 734 -36.84 59.22 13.38
CA CYS A 734 -38.25 59.05 13.73
C CYS A 734 -38.53 59.39 15.20
N LEU A 735 -37.69 58.92 16.14
CA LEU A 735 -37.86 59.24 17.56
C LEU A 735 -37.72 60.74 17.85
N ILE A 736 -36.83 61.45 17.14
CA ILE A 736 -36.69 62.91 17.22
C ILE A 736 -37.95 63.60 16.69
N ILE A 737 -38.46 63.17 15.53
CA ILE A 737 -39.67 63.75 14.92
C ILE A 737 -40.87 63.56 15.85
N GLU A 738 -41.09 62.34 16.34
CA GLU A 738 -42.18 62.03 17.28
C GLU A 738 -42.09 62.87 18.54
N PHE A 739 -40.90 63.09 19.09
CA PHE A 739 -40.70 63.96 20.25
C PHE A 739 -41.05 65.42 19.96
N LEU A 740 -40.64 65.95 18.80
CA LEU A 740 -40.89 67.35 18.42
C LEU A 740 -42.36 67.63 18.14
N VAL A 741 -43.06 66.69 17.49
CA VAL A 741 -44.43 66.89 17.00
C VAL A 741 -45.48 66.29 17.93
N TRP A 742 -45.09 65.59 19.01
CA TRP A 742 -45.97 64.88 19.95
C TRP A 742 -47.25 65.64 20.32
N ASN A 743 -47.13 66.87 20.81
CA ASN A 743 -48.28 67.68 21.25
C ASN A 743 -49.20 68.12 20.09
N SER A 744 -48.69 68.13 18.86
CA SER A 744 -49.43 68.49 17.65
C SER A 744 -50.21 67.30 17.06
N VAL A 745 -49.67 66.08 17.12
CA VAL A 745 -50.33 64.89 16.53
C VAL A 745 -51.23 64.15 17.52
N VAL A 746 -50.95 64.23 18.83
CA VAL A 746 -51.68 63.51 19.88
C VAL A 746 -52.94 64.28 20.31
N LYS A 747 -53.91 64.40 19.39
CA LYS A 747 -55.19 65.11 19.63
C LYS A 747 -56.32 64.24 20.18
N SER A 748 -56.24 62.92 19.99
CA SER A 748 -57.26 61.95 20.42
C SER A 748 -56.66 60.77 21.20
N ASN A 749 -57.49 60.07 22.00
CA ASN A 749 -57.08 58.86 22.72
C ASN A 749 -56.50 57.78 21.78
N ILE A 750 -57.00 57.72 20.54
CA ILE A 750 -56.56 56.77 19.51
C ILE A 750 -55.19 57.17 18.97
N SER A 751 -55.02 58.44 18.59
CA SER A 751 -53.72 58.95 18.13
C SER A 751 -52.65 58.80 19.22
N HIS A 752 -52.99 59.06 20.48
CA HIS A 752 -52.08 58.88 21.61
C HIS A 752 -51.54 57.45 21.69
N PHE A 753 -52.41 56.45 21.56
CA PHE A 753 -51.99 55.05 21.60
C PHE A 753 -51.13 54.69 20.38
N ARG A 754 -51.50 55.14 19.17
CA ARG A 754 -50.73 54.89 17.94
C ARG A 754 -49.30 55.42 18.05
N HIS A 755 -49.12 56.69 18.44
CA HIS A 755 -47.80 57.30 18.60
C HIS A 755 -47.04 56.70 19.78
N THR A 756 -47.72 56.32 20.88
CA THR A 756 -47.09 55.58 21.98
C THR A 756 -46.55 54.24 21.49
N ALA A 757 -47.34 53.45 20.76
CA ALA A 757 -46.89 52.16 20.22
C ALA A 757 -45.71 52.34 19.25
N LEU A 758 -45.77 53.35 18.36
CA LEU A 758 -44.69 53.63 17.41
C LEU A 758 -43.37 53.99 18.10
N VAL A 759 -43.40 54.82 19.14
CA VAL A 759 -42.21 55.15 19.95
C VAL A 759 -41.64 53.91 20.64
N ASN A 760 -42.49 53.06 21.21
CA ASN A 760 -42.03 51.85 21.91
C ASN A 760 -41.47 50.79 20.95
N ILE A 761 -42.07 50.63 19.76
CA ILE A 761 -41.57 49.77 18.68
C ILE A 761 -40.20 50.29 18.21
N SER A 762 -40.10 51.58 17.91
CA SER A 762 -38.89 52.20 17.38
C SER A 762 -37.74 52.17 18.40
N LEU A 763 -38.03 52.45 19.67
CA LEU A 763 -37.05 52.37 20.74
C LEU A 763 -36.54 50.93 20.96
N SER A 764 -37.44 49.95 20.95
CA SER A 764 -37.06 48.54 21.13
C SER A 764 -36.20 48.05 19.96
N LEU A 765 -36.53 48.42 18.72
CA LEU A 765 -35.75 48.06 17.54
C LEU A 765 -34.38 48.75 17.52
N LEU A 766 -34.31 50.03 17.91
CA LEU A 766 -33.05 50.77 18.00
C LEU A 766 -32.06 50.11 18.98
N ILE A 767 -32.56 49.68 20.15
CA ILE A 767 -31.75 48.97 21.14
C ILE A 767 -31.27 47.63 20.55
N ALA A 768 -32.15 46.89 19.87
CA ALA A 768 -31.81 45.61 19.27
C ALA A 768 -30.72 45.74 18.18
N ASP A 769 -30.84 46.73 17.29
CA ASP A 769 -29.89 46.99 16.21
C ASP A 769 -28.51 47.41 16.74
N CYS A 770 -28.48 48.28 17.76
CA CYS A 770 -27.24 48.67 18.42
C CYS A 770 -26.55 47.48 19.10
N CYS A 771 -27.31 46.60 19.74
CA CYS A 771 -26.78 45.38 20.34
C CYS A 771 -26.29 44.37 19.29
N PHE A 772 -27.00 44.22 18.16
CA PHE A 772 -26.61 43.35 17.05
C PHE A 772 -25.30 43.79 16.40
N LEU A 773 -25.16 45.09 16.15
CA LEU A 773 -23.92 45.67 15.62
C LEU A 773 -22.76 45.47 16.62
N SER A 774 -23.01 45.71 17.91
CA SER A 774 -22.03 45.49 18.98
C SER A 774 -21.61 44.03 19.13
N ALA A 775 -22.53 43.07 18.94
CA ALA A 775 -22.25 41.64 18.96
C ALA A 775 -21.38 41.22 17.76
N SER A 776 -21.64 41.79 16.58
CA SER A 776 -20.90 41.49 15.35
C SER A 776 -19.42 41.90 15.43
N PHE A 777 -19.10 43.03 16.08
CA PHE A 777 -17.72 43.52 16.24
C PHE A 777 -16.94 42.87 17.39
N GLN A 778 -17.58 42.02 18.20
CA GLN A 778 -16.95 41.39 19.37
C GLN A 778 -16.40 39.98 19.14
N GLY A 779 -16.50 39.47 17.90
CA GLY A 779 -16.14 38.11 17.51
C GLY A 779 -14.95 37.52 18.27
N GLY A 780 -15.24 36.61 19.21
CA GLY A 780 -14.25 35.80 19.92
C GLY A 780 -13.87 36.21 21.34
N LYS A 781 -14.32 37.36 21.89
CA LYS A 781 -14.05 37.71 23.31
C LYS A 781 -15.15 37.15 24.23
N GLY A 782 -15.12 35.84 24.44
CA GLY A 782 -16.09 35.12 25.27
C GLY A 782 -16.11 35.61 26.73
N GLY A 783 -17.24 36.19 27.16
CA GLY A 783 -17.43 36.69 28.52
C GLY A 783 -18.89 37.03 28.84
N LYS A 784 -19.12 37.64 30.01
CA LYS A 784 -20.46 38.11 30.48
C LYS A 784 -21.14 39.09 29.52
N LEU A 785 -20.35 39.78 28.68
CA LEU A 785 -20.84 40.79 27.77
C LEU A 785 -21.59 40.18 26.57
N CYS A 786 -21.12 39.04 26.04
CA CYS A 786 -21.82 38.28 25.00
C CYS A 786 -23.19 37.78 25.48
N LEU A 787 -23.26 37.29 26.72
CA LEU A 787 -24.52 36.91 27.38
C LEU A 787 -25.46 38.12 27.55
N ALA A 788 -24.93 39.27 27.99
CA ALA A 788 -25.72 40.50 28.17
C ALA A 788 -26.30 41.00 26.83
N LEU A 789 -25.51 40.97 25.75
CA LEU A 789 -25.95 41.33 24.40
C LEU A 789 -27.03 40.36 23.91
N ALA A 790 -26.84 39.05 24.08
CA ALA A 790 -27.84 38.04 23.70
C ALA A 790 -29.18 38.25 24.43
N MET A 791 -29.16 38.50 25.74
CA MET A 791 -30.36 38.77 26.52
C MET A 791 -31.03 40.08 26.11
N ALA A 792 -30.25 41.15 25.90
CA ALA A 792 -30.76 42.46 25.50
C ALA A 792 -31.44 42.40 24.13
N MET A 793 -30.81 41.77 23.13
CA MET A 793 -31.40 41.56 21.81
C MET A 793 -32.68 40.71 21.89
N HIS A 794 -32.67 39.62 22.68
CA HIS A 794 -33.83 38.73 22.81
C HIS A 794 -35.05 39.46 23.41
N VAL A 795 -34.84 40.22 24.50
CA VAL A 795 -35.90 41.03 25.11
C VAL A 795 -36.40 42.10 24.15
N SER A 796 -35.48 42.83 23.52
CA SER A 796 -35.82 44.00 22.69
C SER A 796 -36.61 43.62 21.43
N PHE A 797 -36.21 42.54 20.74
CA PHE A 797 -36.99 42.04 19.61
C PHE A 797 -38.38 41.55 20.05
N LEU A 798 -38.50 40.83 21.17
CA LEU A 798 -39.81 40.41 21.67
C LEU A 798 -40.68 41.61 22.06
N MET A 799 -40.13 42.63 22.71
CA MET A 799 -40.88 43.86 23.04
C MET A 799 -41.43 44.55 21.78
N MET A 800 -40.63 44.66 20.73
CA MET A 800 -41.09 45.17 19.44
C MET A 800 -42.30 44.37 18.92
N PHE A 801 -42.24 43.03 18.89
CA PHE A 801 -43.36 42.20 18.44
C PHE A 801 -44.61 42.29 19.32
N PHE A 802 -44.46 42.34 20.64
CA PHE A 802 -45.60 42.49 21.55
C PHE A 802 -46.26 43.88 21.45
N TRP A 803 -45.49 44.94 21.18
CA TRP A 803 -46.05 46.26 20.88
C TRP A 803 -46.74 46.31 19.52
N MET A 804 -46.21 45.61 18.49
CA MET A 804 -46.92 45.41 17.22
C MET A 804 -48.22 44.63 17.40
N LEU A 805 -48.26 43.61 18.28
CA LEU A 805 -49.48 42.89 18.64
C LEU A 805 -50.50 43.83 19.33
N CYS A 806 -50.06 44.67 20.27
CA CYS A 806 -50.94 45.65 20.91
C CYS A 806 -51.54 46.61 19.87
N GLN A 807 -50.72 47.11 18.95
CA GLN A 807 -51.16 47.97 17.85
C GLN A 807 -52.19 47.28 16.95
N SER A 808 -51.95 46.00 16.64
CA SER A 808 -52.85 45.17 15.84
C SER A 808 -54.20 44.92 16.52
N ILE A 809 -54.20 44.54 17.80
CA ILE A 809 -55.43 44.35 18.58
C ILE A 809 -56.25 45.65 18.66
N MET A 810 -55.59 46.82 18.80
CA MET A 810 -56.29 48.11 18.77
C MET A 810 -57.01 48.34 17.45
N LEU A 811 -56.30 48.16 16.33
CA LEU A 811 -56.86 48.39 14.99
C LEU A 811 -57.99 47.42 14.68
N LEU A 812 -57.86 46.15 15.08
CA LEU A 812 -58.91 45.14 14.95
C LEU A 812 -60.15 45.52 15.74
N HIS A 813 -59.99 45.93 17.01
CA HIS A 813 -61.09 46.34 17.87
C HIS A 813 -61.83 47.55 17.28
N GLN A 814 -61.12 48.54 16.75
CA GLN A 814 -61.71 49.73 16.13
C GLN A 814 -62.51 49.40 14.86
N MET A 815 -62.04 48.46 14.04
CA MET A 815 -62.72 48.07 12.80
C MET A 815 -63.96 47.19 13.02
N ILE A 816 -63.99 46.43 14.12
CA ILE A 816 -65.12 45.53 14.45
C ILE A 816 -66.15 46.24 15.33
N PHE A 817 -65.73 47.02 16.32
CA PHE A 817 -66.61 47.65 17.31
C PHE A 817 -66.62 49.18 17.16
N LEU A 818 -67.35 49.68 16.15
CA LEU A 818 -67.43 51.12 15.83
C LEU A 818 -68.06 51.98 16.94
N PHE A 819 -68.91 51.40 17.80
CA PHE A 819 -69.72 52.13 18.79
C PHE A 819 -69.27 51.97 20.26
N GLN A 820 -68.27 51.12 20.56
CA GLN A 820 -67.74 50.96 21.92
C GLN A 820 -66.35 51.59 22.04
N GLN A 821 -66.28 52.79 22.63
CA GLN A 821 -65.00 53.45 22.89
C GLN A 821 -64.36 52.94 24.19
N LEU A 822 -63.14 52.42 24.10
CA LEU A 822 -62.37 51.95 25.26
C LEU A 822 -61.84 53.12 26.10
N ARG A 823 -61.89 53.00 27.42
CA ARG A 823 -61.33 53.99 28.35
C ARG A 823 -59.80 54.00 28.24
N LYS A 824 -59.22 55.17 27.90
CA LYS A 824 -57.76 55.39 27.72
C LYS A 824 -56.91 54.68 28.79
N LYS A 825 -57.24 54.87 30.07
CA LYS A 825 -56.46 54.36 31.20
C LYS A 825 -56.38 52.82 31.24
N ILE A 826 -57.47 52.13 30.90
CA ILE A 826 -57.54 50.66 30.97
C ILE A 826 -56.72 50.04 29.85
N TYR A 827 -56.93 50.51 28.62
CA TYR A 827 -56.28 49.95 27.45
C TYR A 827 -54.77 50.26 27.40
N LEU A 828 -54.36 51.47 27.80
CA LEU A 828 -52.95 51.84 27.89
C LEU A 828 -52.23 51.01 28.97
N SER A 829 -52.85 50.83 30.14
CA SER A 829 -52.30 49.98 31.21
C SER A 829 -52.17 48.52 30.79
N PHE A 830 -53.15 47.99 30.06
CA PHE A 830 -53.10 46.64 29.50
C PHE A 830 -51.97 46.50 28.48
N SER A 831 -51.79 47.49 27.60
CA SER A 831 -50.75 47.48 26.56
C SER A 831 -49.34 47.57 27.17
N PHE A 832 -49.14 48.39 28.20
CA PHE A 832 -47.85 48.42 28.91
C PHE A 832 -47.57 47.10 29.64
N ALA A 833 -48.58 46.47 30.24
CA ALA A 833 -48.41 45.16 30.87
C ALA A 833 -48.05 44.09 29.84
N LEU A 834 -48.80 43.99 28.74
CA LEU A 834 -48.57 42.99 27.69
C LEU A 834 -47.25 43.25 26.94
N GLY A 835 -46.98 44.50 26.56
CA GLY A 835 -45.83 44.94 25.77
C GLY A 835 -44.47 44.76 26.47
N TYR A 836 -44.44 44.82 27.81
CA TYR A 836 -43.19 44.72 28.58
C TYR A 836 -43.09 43.46 29.44
N LEU A 837 -44.13 43.10 30.20
CA LEU A 837 -44.05 41.95 31.12
C LEU A 837 -44.03 40.62 30.37
N GLY A 838 -44.76 40.51 29.25
CA GLY A 838 -44.77 39.31 28.40
C GLY A 838 -43.35 38.92 27.93
N PRO A 839 -42.66 39.80 27.19
CA PRO A 839 -41.28 39.58 26.76
C PRO A 839 -40.30 39.24 27.90
N ILE A 840 -40.35 39.99 29.01
CA ILE A 840 -39.45 39.79 30.15
C ILE A 840 -39.62 38.39 30.77
N CYS A 841 -40.86 37.95 30.97
CA CYS A 841 -41.16 36.62 31.52
C CYS A 841 -40.62 35.49 30.63
N ILE A 842 -40.76 35.61 29.30
CA ILE A 842 -40.27 34.62 28.34
C ILE A 842 -38.75 34.50 28.42
N VAL A 843 -38.03 35.63 28.43
CA VAL A 843 -36.57 35.64 28.48
C VAL A 843 -36.04 35.06 29.80
N ILE A 844 -36.60 35.49 30.94
CA ILE A 844 -36.20 34.99 32.27
C ILE A 844 -36.46 33.47 32.37
N GLY A 845 -37.64 33.01 31.96
CA GLY A 845 -37.99 31.59 31.99
C GLY A 845 -37.07 30.74 31.11
N THR A 846 -36.68 31.27 29.94
CA THR A 846 -35.77 30.59 29.01
C THR A 846 -34.35 30.49 29.60
N TYR A 847 -33.85 31.57 30.19
CA TYR A 847 -32.53 31.59 30.83
C TYR A 847 -32.46 30.64 32.05
N MET A 848 -33.49 30.65 32.90
CA MET A 848 -33.56 29.77 34.07
C MET A 848 -33.62 28.30 33.71
N LYS A 849 -34.28 27.94 32.59
CA LYS A 849 -34.42 26.55 32.16
C LYS A 849 -33.06 25.93 31.81
N ASN A 850 -32.16 26.66 31.16
CA ASN A 850 -30.84 26.15 30.74
C ASN A 850 -29.82 27.30 30.51
N PRO A 851 -29.12 27.80 31.56
CA PRO A 851 -28.22 28.94 31.43
C PRO A 851 -27.00 28.65 30.54
N ASN A 852 -26.51 27.40 30.56
CA ASN A 852 -25.34 26.97 29.79
C ASN A 852 -25.64 26.74 28.29
N LYS A 853 -26.92 26.61 27.92
CA LYS A 853 -27.37 26.40 26.53
C LYS A 853 -28.25 27.56 26.01
N TYR A 854 -28.13 28.74 26.62
CA TYR A 854 -28.94 29.90 26.26
C TYR A 854 -28.42 30.67 25.03
N HIS A 855 -27.10 30.78 24.83
CA HIS A 855 -26.52 31.57 23.74
C HIS A 855 -25.26 30.94 23.14
N SER A 856 -25.01 31.21 21.86
CA SER A 856 -23.78 30.88 21.14
C SER A 856 -22.66 31.85 21.50
N LYS A 857 -21.48 31.31 21.78
CA LYS A 857 -20.28 32.09 22.14
C LYS A 857 -19.67 32.83 20.94
N ASP A 858 -19.94 32.35 19.73
CA ASP A 858 -19.33 32.88 18.50
C ASP A 858 -20.18 34.01 17.89
N SER A 859 -21.51 33.92 18.01
CA SER A 859 -22.45 34.87 17.39
C SER A 859 -23.22 35.73 18.41
N CYS A 860 -22.99 35.54 19.71
CA CYS A 860 -23.69 36.22 20.81
C CYS A 860 -25.21 36.28 20.65
N TRP A 861 -25.79 35.20 20.17
CA TRP A 861 -27.22 35.03 19.90
C TRP A 861 -27.74 33.67 20.38
N LEU A 862 -29.06 33.46 20.39
CA LEU A 862 -29.70 32.22 20.84
C LEU A 862 -29.22 31.00 20.03
N ILE A 863 -29.00 29.87 20.71
CA ILE A 863 -28.57 28.60 20.09
C ILE A 863 -29.73 27.93 19.35
N TYR A 864 -29.46 27.51 18.11
CA TYR A 864 -30.28 26.61 17.30
C TYR A 864 -29.62 25.21 17.29
N GLU A 865 -30.31 24.17 17.80
CA GLU A 865 -29.80 22.78 17.87
C GLU A 865 -30.56 21.83 16.91
N GLY A 866 -31.28 22.36 15.91
CA GLY A 866 -32.11 21.58 14.99
C GLY A 866 -33.46 21.12 15.58
N GLY A 867 -34.43 20.76 14.72
CA GLY A 867 -35.79 20.38 15.17
C GLY A 867 -36.42 21.43 16.10
N ILE A 868 -37.34 21.06 17.00
CA ILE A 868 -37.95 21.95 18.02
C ILE A 868 -36.99 22.13 19.24
N ASN A 869 -35.70 21.85 19.09
CA ASN A 869 -34.72 21.87 20.16
C ASN A 869 -33.79 23.09 20.05
N GLY A 870 -33.59 23.78 21.18
CA GLY A 870 -32.73 24.96 21.28
C GLY A 870 -33.42 26.19 21.88
N SER A 871 -32.62 27.12 22.39
CA SER A 871 -33.09 28.36 23.01
C SER A 871 -33.79 29.34 22.05
N ILE A 872 -33.50 29.23 20.75
CA ILE A 872 -34.09 30.08 19.69
C ILE A 872 -35.62 29.93 19.58
N PHE A 873 -36.19 28.78 19.98
CA PHE A 873 -37.64 28.57 19.94
C PHE A 873 -38.42 29.44 20.92
N ALA A 874 -37.78 29.89 22.00
CA ALA A 874 -38.37 30.87 22.91
C ALA A 874 -38.63 32.23 22.23
N PHE A 875 -37.94 32.51 21.14
CA PHE A 875 -38.15 33.67 20.29
C PHE A 875 -39.10 33.35 19.12
N VAL A 876 -38.79 32.29 18.36
CA VAL A 876 -39.49 31.96 17.10
C VAL A 876 -40.96 31.60 17.32
N LEU A 877 -41.31 30.85 18.37
CA LEU A 877 -42.69 30.41 18.61
C LEU A 877 -43.63 31.59 18.97
N PRO A 878 -43.31 32.47 19.94
CA PRO A 878 -44.11 33.66 20.21
C PRO A 878 -44.25 34.58 18.99
N VAL A 879 -43.15 34.81 18.26
CA VAL A 879 -43.15 35.68 17.07
C VAL A 879 -44.05 35.10 15.97
N GLY A 880 -43.99 33.79 15.72
CA GLY A 880 -44.86 33.12 14.75
C GLY A 880 -46.35 33.30 15.07
N ILE A 881 -46.74 33.14 16.35
CA ILE A 881 -48.12 33.35 16.80
C ILE A 881 -48.55 34.81 16.57
N ILE A 882 -47.69 35.78 16.90
CA ILE A 882 -47.96 37.21 16.72
C ILE A 882 -48.12 37.56 15.24
N VAL A 883 -47.23 37.09 14.37
CA VAL A 883 -47.29 37.33 12.92
C VAL A 883 -48.59 36.78 12.33
N ILE A 884 -49.04 35.60 12.78
CA ILE A 884 -50.33 35.02 12.34
C ILE A 884 -51.51 35.93 12.75
N ILE A 885 -51.54 36.40 14.00
CA ILE A 885 -52.61 37.29 14.50
C ILE A 885 -52.59 38.63 13.77
N ASN A 886 -51.41 39.19 13.51
CA ASN A 886 -51.25 40.44 12.77
C ASN A 886 -51.68 40.30 11.31
N THR A 887 -51.34 39.18 10.67
CA THR A 887 -51.77 38.87 9.30
C THR A 887 -53.29 38.75 9.22
N PHE A 888 -53.90 38.02 10.16
CA PHE A 888 -55.36 37.92 10.27
C PHE A 888 -56.01 39.30 10.42
N THR A 889 -55.47 40.14 11.30
CA THR A 889 -55.95 41.51 11.52
C THR A 889 -55.84 42.36 10.26
N LEU A 890 -54.70 42.30 9.56
CA LEU A 890 -54.48 43.03 8.31
C LEU A 890 -55.51 42.62 7.24
N VAL A 891 -55.81 41.33 7.10
CA VAL A 891 -56.85 40.84 6.17
C VAL A 891 -58.22 41.42 6.53
N VAL A 892 -58.58 41.48 7.81
CA VAL A 892 -59.85 42.09 8.27
C VAL A 892 -59.88 43.59 7.98
N VAL A 893 -58.78 44.32 8.26
CA VAL A 893 -58.65 45.75 8.01
C VAL A 893 -58.78 46.05 6.52
N ILE A 894 -58.03 45.34 5.67
CA ILE A 894 -58.12 45.47 4.20
C ILE A 894 -59.54 45.16 3.74
N SER A 895 -60.14 44.05 4.18
CA SER A 895 -61.51 43.68 3.80
C SER A 895 -62.56 44.73 4.17
N LYS A 896 -62.36 45.45 5.28
CA LYS A 896 -63.24 46.55 5.71
C LYS A 896 -62.99 47.84 4.95
N LEU A 897 -61.72 48.18 4.65
CA LEU A 897 -61.34 49.32 3.81
C LEU A 897 -61.79 49.14 2.35
N LEU A 898 -61.94 47.89 1.89
CA LEU A 898 -62.42 47.52 0.55
C LEU A 898 -63.95 47.54 0.42
N ARG A 899 -64.71 47.78 1.49
CA ARG A 899 -66.18 47.82 1.42
C ARG A 899 -66.62 49.14 0.76
N PRO A 900 -67.28 49.12 -0.42
CA PRO A 900 -67.72 50.35 -1.08
C PRO A 900 -68.70 51.10 -0.18
N SER A 901 -68.51 52.41 0.00
CA SER A 901 -69.57 53.28 0.51
C SER A 901 -70.72 53.23 -0.49
N VAL A 902 -71.86 52.69 -0.08
CA VAL A 902 -73.08 52.67 -0.89
C VAL A 902 -73.62 54.10 -0.96
N SER A 903 -73.10 54.90 -1.88
CA SER A 903 -73.77 55.99 -2.59
C SER A 903 -72.76 56.72 -3.46
N GLU A 904 -73.14 56.95 -4.72
CA GLU A 904 -72.45 57.69 -5.80
C GLU A 904 -71.28 56.96 -6.48
N GLY A 905 -71.26 57.01 -7.80
CA GLY A 905 -70.29 56.30 -8.63
C GLY A 905 -69.81 57.11 -9.81
N ASP A 906 -68.66 56.72 -10.35
CA ASP A 906 -68.47 56.48 -11.79
C ASP A 906 -67.16 55.70 -12.03
N LYS A 907 -66.97 55.14 -13.22
CA LYS A 907 -65.84 54.22 -13.56
C LYS A 907 -64.42 54.85 -13.53
N VAL A 908 -64.24 56.07 -13.04
CA VAL A 908 -62.92 56.71 -12.77
C VAL A 908 -62.30 56.19 -11.46
N ASP A 909 -63.11 55.61 -10.57
CA ASP A 909 -62.68 55.20 -9.22
C ASP A 909 -61.89 53.89 -9.15
N ALA A 910 -61.87 53.03 -10.18
CA ALA A 910 -61.17 51.74 -10.06
C ALA A 910 -59.63 51.92 -9.94
N LYS A 911 -59.05 52.89 -10.65
CA LYS A 911 -57.61 53.17 -10.59
C LYS A 911 -57.23 53.94 -9.33
N GLU A 912 -58.07 54.86 -8.87
CA GLU A 912 -57.86 55.56 -7.59
C GLU A 912 -58.08 54.65 -6.39
N ASN A 913 -59.08 53.75 -6.45
CA ASN A 913 -59.29 52.71 -5.45
C ASN A 913 -58.10 51.75 -5.42
N VAL A 914 -57.62 51.24 -6.57
CA VAL A 914 -56.41 50.40 -6.61
C VAL A 914 -55.17 51.15 -6.12
N LYS A 915 -55.02 52.44 -6.42
CA LYS A 915 -53.91 53.26 -5.92
C LYS A 915 -54.01 53.52 -4.41
N SER A 916 -55.21 53.75 -3.89
CA SER A 916 -55.49 53.92 -2.46
C SER A 916 -55.29 52.61 -1.69
N ILE A 917 -55.74 51.49 -2.26
CA ILE A 917 -55.51 50.12 -1.77
C ILE A 917 -54.02 49.81 -1.75
N MET A 918 -53.32 50.06 -2.86
CA MET A 918 -51.88 49.83 -2.95
C MET A 918 -51.12 50.70 -1.95
N LYS A 919 -51.50 51.97 -1.78
CA LYS A 919 -50.92 52.87 -0.77
C LYS A 919 -51.20 52.37 0.65
N ALA A 920 -52.41 51.91 0.95
CA ALA A 920 -52.75 51.34 2.25
C ALA A 920 -51.98 50.04 2.52
N VAL A 921 -51.87 49.14 1.54
CA VAL A 921 -51.11 47.89 1.67
C VAL A 921 -49.61 48.19 1.86
N ILE A 922 -49.03 49.10 1.08
CA ILE A 922 -47.61 49.48 1.22
C ILE A 922 -47.31 50.11 2.57
N ILE A 923 -48.22 50.94 3.11
CA ILE A 923 -48.03 51.60 4.42
C ILE A 923 -48.30 50.64 5.58
N LEU A 924 -49.29 49.76 5.48
CA LEU A 924 -49.70 48.88 6.58
C LEU A 924 -48.84 47.62 6.68
N THR A 925 -48.33 47.08 5.58
CA THR A 925 -47.54 45.83 5.56
C THR A 925 -46.28 45.88 6.44
N PRO A 926 -45.47 46.96 6.43
CA PRO A 926 -44.32 47.13 7.33
C PRO A 926 -44.73 47.28 8.80
N VAL A 927 -45.84 47.99 9.06
CA VAL A 927 -46.36 48.29 10.40
C VAL A 927 -46.82 47.04 11.14
N PHE A 928 -47.31 46.02 10.42
CA PHE A 928 -47.74 44.75 10.99
C PHE A 928 -46.63 43.69 11.06
N GLY A 929 -45.42 43.99 10.56
CA GLY A 929 -44.27 43.08 10.62
C GLY A 929 -44.34 41.89 9.64
N LEU A 930 -45.06 42.02 8.51
CA LEU A 930 -45.29 40.90 7.58
C LEU A 930 -44.01 40.46 6.82
N THR A 931 -43.02 41.35 6.70
CA THR A 931 -41.66 41.06 6.20
C THR A 931 -40.97 39.96 7.00
N TRP A 932 -41.29 39.83 8.30
CA TRP A 932 -40.76 38.79 9.17
C TRP A 932 -41.38 37.41 8.91
N ALA A 933 -42.51 37.32 8.19
CA ALA A 933 -43.04 36.05 7.74
C ALA A 933 -42.07 35.35 6.77
N LEU A 934 -41.34 36.10 5.94
CA LEU A 934 -40.31 35.55 5.05
C LEU A 934 -39.12 34.99 5.85
N GLY A 935 -38.68 35.71 6.88
CA GLY A 935 -37.64 35.22 7.81
C GLY A 935 -38.07 33.98 8.59
N PHE A 936 -39.32 33.94 9.05
CA PHE A 936 -39.92 32.77 9.71
C PHE A 936 -40.01 31.55 8.78
N LEU A 937 -40.39 31.75 7.51
CA LEU A 937 -40.41 30.70 6.50
C LEU A 937 -39.01 30.13 6.22
N THR A 938 -37.96 30.97 6.18
CA THR A 938 -36.57 30.48 6.01
C THR A 938 -36.10 29.60 7.18
N LEU A 939 -36.50 29.93 8.41
CA LEU A 939 -36.07 29.22 9.62
C LEU A 939 -36.77 27.86 9.82
N ILE A 940 -37.98 27.69 9.30
CA ILE A 940 -38.78 26.46 9.47
C ILE A 940 -38.56 25.45 8.34
N PHE A 941 -38.44 25.93 7.09
CA PHE A 941 -38.46 25.03 5.93
C PHE A 941 -37.08 24.52 5.49
N ASP A 942 -36.00 24.89 6.20
CA ASP A 942 -34.60 24.49 5.93
C ASP A 942 -34.34 24.29 4.42
N LEU A 943 -34.66 25.35 3.66
CA LEU A 943 -34.84 25.26 2.21
C LEU A 943 -33.52 24.83 1.56
N PRO A 944 -33.52 23.80 0.68
CA PRO A 944 -32.31 23.36 0.00
C PRO A 944 -31.70 24.49 -0.83
N GLU A 945 -30.38 24.44 -1.02
CA GLU A 945 -29.54 25.35 -1.84
C GLU A 945 -30.00 25.41 -3.30
N THR A 946 -31.16 26.00 -3.50
CA THR A 946 -31.76 26.33 -4.78
C THR A 946 -31.69 27.84 -4.94
N PHE A 947 -31.76 28.32 -6.18
CA PHE A 947 -31.87 29.75 -6.47
C PHE A 947 -32.98 30.43 -5.64
N GLY A 948 -34.06 29.69 -5.31
CA GLY A 948 -35.12 30.14 -4.43
C GLY A 948 -34.66 30.47 -3.00
N ALA A 949 -33.85 29.64 -2.36
CA ALA A 949 -33.38 29.89 -0.99
C ALA A 949 -32.49 31.13 -0.91
N MET A 950 -31.55 31.30 -1.85
CA MET A 950 -30.72 32.51 -1.95
C MET A 950 -31.60 33.75 -2.18
N ALA A 951 -32.56 33.69 -3.11
CA ALA A 951 -33.48 34.79 -3.38
C ALA A 951 -34.29 35.18 -2.14
N VAL A 952 -34.73 34.21 -1.31
CA VAL A 952 -35.48 34.50 -0.08
C VAL A 952 -34.58 35.16 0.98
N HIS A 953 -33.32 34.73 1.16
CA HIS A 953 -32.39 35.36 2.10
C HIS A 953 -32.03 36.81 1.72
N TYR A 954 -31.76 37.08 0.44
CA TYR A 954 -31.56 38.47 -0.03
C TYR A 954 -32.85 39.29 0.06
N SER A 955 -33.99 38.72 -0.33
CA SER A 955 -35.29 39.42 -0.26
C SER A 955 -35.66 39.77 1.19
N PHE A 956 -35.45 38.86 2.13
CA PHE A 956 -35.67 39.12 3.55
C PHE A 956 -34.79 40.27 4.06
N SER A 957 -33.48 40.24 3.76
CA SER A 957 -32.53 41.27 4.21
C SER A 957 -32.85 42.66 3.62
N ILE A 958 -33.22 42.71 2.34
CA ILE A 958 -33.62 43.94 1.64
C ILE A 958 -34.95 44.47 2.18
N LEU A 959 -35.99 43.63 2.29
CA LEU A 959 -37.31 44.04 2.77
C LEU A 959 -37.28 44.48 4.24
N ASN A 960 -36.46 43.85 5.08
CA ASN A 960 -36.28 44.27 6.47
C ASN A 960 -35.58 45.64 6.56
N SER A 961 -34.61 45.92 5.68
CA SER A 961 -33.98 47.26 5.58
C SER A 961 -34.98 48.35 5.15
N PHE A 962 -35.89 48.04 4.22
CA PHE A 962 -36.95 48.97 3.78
C PHE A 962 -38.09 49.12 4.79
N GLN A 963 -38.38 48.09 5.58
CA GLN A 963 -39.42 48.12 6.63
C GLN A 963 -39.21 49.31 7.57
N VAL A 964 -37.95 49.63 7.88
CA VAL A 964 -37.57 50.71 8.78
C VAL A 964 -37.73 52.09 8.12
N CYS A 965 -37.37 52.22 6.84
CA CYS A 965 -37.59 53.46 6.08
C CYS A 965 -39.09 53.81 5.94
N THR A 966 -39.97 52.81 5.85
CA THR A 966 -41.42 53.03 5.85
C THR A 966 -41.96 53.48 7.20
N ASN A 967 -41.35 53.09 8.32
CA ASN A 967 -41.73 53.62 9.63
C ASN A 967 -41.40 55.11 9.73
N ASP A 968 -40.27 55.57 9.22
CA ASP A 968 -39.94 57.01 9.13
C ASP A 968 -40.97 57.80 8.30
N LEU A 969 -41.46 57.24 7.20
CA LEU A 969 -42.51 57.85 6.38
C LEU A 969 -43.84 58.02 7.15
N ILE A 970 -44.01 57.28 8.25
CA ILE A 970 -45.21 57.29 9.10
C ILE A 970 -45.10 58.28 10.28
N CYS A 971 -43.88 58.65 10.73
CA CYS A 971 -43.62 59.42 11.97
C CYS A 971 -43.96 60.93 11.94
#